data_AF-A0ABD1U388-F1
#
_entry.id   AF-A0ABD1U388-F1
#
_cell.length_a   1.000
_cell.length_b   1.000
_cell.length_c   1.000
_cell.angle_alpha   90.00
_cell.angle_beta   90.00
_cell.angle_gamma   90.00
#
_symmetry.space_group_name_H-M   'P 1'
#
loop_
_entity.id
_entity.type
_entity.pdbx_description
1 polymer ?
#
loop_
_entity_poly.entity_id
_entity_poly.type
_entity_poly.pdbx_seq_one_letter_code
_entity_poly.pdbx_strand_id
1 'polypeptide(L)'
;MDRGSFSSSKGDSADFEQELTLSDKLKIFKSSQFDPEAYLTTRCQAMSENEIRHLCIYLVDLKKASAEEMRKSVYANYSAFIRTSREISDLEGQLVTLRNLLSTQANVIHVLTDGARVESLSDGPESSAKVDTVNFEDREPTKIEKWLAQFIETLEVLLAERRVDEALAALDEGENIAEEARDQRSLTPSTLLSLQTSIMEQRQKLADQLAEATCQPSISGVELRSAVRALKQLGDGPRAHTLLLKSHQQKLQSNMQSLRPSGTSHGIAYTTTLSQLVFCTIAQAASDSLAIFDDEPAFASELVTWAVNQTEAFALLIKKHILASPAASGALRSVTECVQISLGHCCLLEARGLALTPILLKTFRPYIEQALNANLKRIELSTAAIAAADDWLLTYPPVGTRSLSTASLGSMISLQPKLSSSAHRFSTMVQELCEDVGSLEIMQLSEQALGGVLQSFNSYVNMMINALPGSMETENLEGSGSRIVKMAESEIQQIALLANAVLLADDILPRAAARLSSSQQWNRADEPQRRTWDKQNRPPEQRELKRRLQRLVDQLRDSFCRQHALELIFAEDGGVRLGADMYLSLDGGRDEPEWFPSPIYQELFVKLTRIASIASDIFVGRERFATILLMRLTETVILWLSDDQSFWEDIEEGQRPLGPLGLQQFYLDMEFVILFSSQGRYLSRNLHQVIKNIIGRAIEAVAASKIDPYSVLPEDEWFADVAQIAIKMLTGKANFGNVEHDASPTASVSARSASSVHSHGSN
;
A
#
# COMPACT_ATOMS: atom_id res chain seq x y z
N MET A 1 36.52 69.14 -33.02
CA MET A 1 36.07 69.69 -31.73
C MET A 1 34.57 69.91 -31.85
N ASP A 2 33.81 69.20 -31.02
CA ASP A 2 32.62 69.62 -30.26
C ASP A 2 31.59 70.53 -30.97
N ARG A 3 30.30 70.19 -31.09
CA ARG A 3 29.37 69.56 -30.13
C ARG A 3 28.20 68.88 -30.85
N GLY A 4 27.54 67.92 -30.20
CA GLY A 4 26.31 67.31 -30.69
C GLY A 4 25.02 68.00 -30.20
N SER A 5 23.87 67.48 -30.64
CA SER A 5 22.58 67.55 -29.94
C SER A 5 21.67 66.41 -30.41
N PHE A 6 20.92 65.83 -29.48
CA PHE A 6 20.12 64.61 -29.67
C PHE A 6 18.84 64.88 -30.48
N SER A 7 18.37 63.84 -31.18
CA SER A 7 16.94 63.67 -31.51
C SER A 7 16.49 62.31 -30.97
N SER A 8 15.36 62.27 -30.27
CA SER A 8 14.87 61.08 -29.58
C SER A 8 14.13 60.14 -30.53
N SER A 9 14.58 58.88 -30.65
CA SER A 9 13.68 57.82 -31.10
C SER A 9 12.81 57.39 -29.93
N LYS A 10 11.50 57.65 -30.02
CA LYS A 10 10.51 57.26 -29.02
C LYS A 10 9.44 56.41 -29.72
N GLY A 11 9.63 55.10 -29.72
CA GLY A 11 8.68 54.17 -30.32
C GLY A 11 9.28 52.79 -30.60
N ASP A 12 9.17 51.89 -29.61
CA ASP A 12 8.96 50.44 -29.82
C ASP A 12 8.40 49.72 -28.56
N SER A 13 7.85 50.50 -27.60
CA SER A 13 7.22 49.97 -26.37
C SER A 13 5.80 49.39 -26.58
N ALA A 14 5.26 49.42 -27.80
CA ALA A 14 3.85 49.10 -28.07
C ALA A 14 3.57 47.61 -28.37
N ASP A 15 4.61 46.78 -28.48
CA ASP A 15 4.51 45.39 -28.97
C ASP A 15 4.07 44.38 -27.88
N PHE A 16 4.00 44.79 -26.60
CA PHE A 16 3.67 43.93 -25.47
C PHE A 16 2.18 43.93 -25.05
N GLU A 17 1.36 44.88 -25.53
CA GLU A 17 -0.03 45.07 -25.10
C GLU A 17 -1.11 44.68 -26.12
N GLN A 18 -0.79 43.90 -27.15
CA GLN A 18 -1.84 43.29 -27.98
C GLN A 18 -2.42 42.01 -27.33
N GLU A 19 -3.75 41.97 -27.19
CA GLU A 19 -4.53 40.77 -26.83
C GLU A 19 -4.51 39.72 -27.97
N LEU A 20 -3.32 39.18 -28.24
CA LEU A 20 -3.13 38.04 -29.13
C LEU A 20 -3.49 36.75 -28.39
N THR A 21 -4.13 35.81 -29.09
CA THR A 21 -4.44 34.50 -28.51
C THR A 21 -3.15 33.75 -28.18
N LEU A 22 -3.22 32.79 -27.24
CA LEU A 22 -2.06 31.94 -26.91
C LEU A 22 -1.51 31.20 -28.13
N SER A 23 -2.36 30.86 -29.11
CA SER A 23 -1.91 30.21 -30.35
C SER A 23 -1.07 31.15 -31.21
N ASP A 24 -1.44 32.43 -31.30
CA ASP A 24 -0.73 33.45 -32.07
C ASP A 24 0.59 33.82 -31.40
N LYS A 25 0.61 33.99 -30.07
CA LYS A 25 1.85 34.22 -29.29
C LYS A 25 2.84 33.06 -29.42
N LEU A 26 2.36 31.83 -29.62
CA LEU A 26 3.19 30.64 -29.85
C LEU A 26 3.56 30.38 -31.32
N LYS A 27 3.01 31.14 -32.28
CA LYS A 27 3.16 30.86 -33.73
C LYS A 27 4.61 30.92 -34.21
N ILE A 28 5.39 31.86 -33.69
CA ILE A 28 6.81 32.03 -34.02
C ILE A 28 7.63 30.82 -33.56
N PHE A 29 7.40 30.34 -32.34
CA PHE A 29 8.08 29.20 -31.73
C PHE A 29 7.65 27.82 -32.29
N LYS A 30 6.55 27.77 -33.05
CA LYS A 30 6.07 26.55 -33.73
C LYS A 30 6.67 26.36 -35.14
N SER A 31 7.47 27.31 -35.62
CA SER A 31 8.14 27.19 -36.92
C SER A 31 9.25 26.13 -36.87
N SER A 32 9.28 25.21 -37.84
CA SER A 32 10.38 24.24 -38.00
C SER A 32 11.70 24.87 -38.48
N GLN A 33 11.71 26.19 -38.72
CA GLN A 33 12.88 26.99 -39.07
C GLN A 33 13.19 28.06 -38.00
N PHE A 34 12.68 27.89 -36.78
CA PHE A 34 12.96 28.82 -35.67
C PHE A 34 14.43 28.70 -35.22
N ASP A 35 15.18 29.80 -35.33
CA ASP A 35 16.53 29.94 -34.81
C ASP A 35 16.52 30.76 -33.51
N PRO A 36 16.87 30.15 -32.35
CA PRO A 36 16.94 30.84 -31.07
C PRO A 36 17.97 31.98 -31.04
N GLU A 37 19.13 31.83 -31.70
CA GLU A 37 20.20 32.83 -31.65
C GLU A 37 19.84 34.05 -32.51
N ALA A 38 19.28 33.84 -33.71
CA ALA A 38 18.75 34.92 -34.53
C ALA A 38 17.56 35.64 -33.86
N TYR A 39 16.67 34.89 -33.17
CA TYR A 39 15.54 35.48 -32.43
C TYR A 39 16.03 36.36 -31.28
N LEU A 40 16.99 35.87 -30.48
CA LEU A 40 17.55 36.60 -29.35
C LEU A 40 18.38 37.80 -29.79
N THR A 41 19.21 37.68 -30.83
CA THR A 41 19.96 38.84 -31.35
C THR A 41 19.03 39.91 -31.92
N THR A 42 18.03 39.52 -32.72
CA THR A 42 17.08 40.49 -33.31
C THR A 42 16.25 41.22 -32.25
N ARG A 43 15.81 40.53 -31.18
CA ARG A 43 15.06 41.17 -30.09
C ARG A 43 15.97 41.95 -29.12
N CYS A 44 17.08 41.37 -28.67
CA CYS A 44 17.87 41.92 -27.56
C CYS A 44 18.91 42.98 -27.96
N GLN A 45 19.30 43.10 -29.24
CA GLN A 45 20.34 44.07 -29.67
C GLN A 45 20.00 45.54 -29.41
N ALA A 46 18.72 45.88 -29.20
CA ALA A 46 18.26 47.25 -28.97
C ALA A 46 17.58 47.48 -27.60
N MET A 47 17.57 46.48 -26.71
CA MET A 47 16.83 46.54 -25.44
C MET A 47 17.73 46.88 -24.24
N SER A 48 17.19 47.65 -23.30
CA SER A 48 17.82 47.92 -21.99
C SER A 48 17.68 46.75 -21.01
N GLU A 49 18.46 46.73 -19.93
CA GLU A 49 18.44 45.66 -18.92
C GLU A 49 17.03 45.40 -18.35
N ASN A 50 16.25 46.46 -18.11
CA ASN A 50 14.89 46.34 -17.59
C ASN A 50 13.93 45.72 -18.61
N GLU A 51 14.07 46.04 -19.90
CA GLU A 51 13.26 45.48 -20.97
C GLU A 51 13.65 44.01 -21.21
N ILE A 52 14.93 43.65 -21.09
CA ILE A 52 15.41 42.25 -21.12
C ILE A 52 14.84 41.47 -19.92
N ARG A 53 14.86 42.03 -18.70
CA ARG A 53 14.26 41.39 -17.51
C ARG A 53 12.76 41.18 -17.68
N HIS A 54 12.05 42.14 -18.29
CA HIS A 54 10.62 42.00 -18.64
C HIS A 54 10.38 40.93 -19.72
N LEU A 55 11.22 40.86 -20.76
CA LEU A 55 11.16 39.82 -21.79
C LEU A 55 11.39 38.42 -21.20
N CYS A 56 12.31 38.26 -20.24
CA CYS A 56 12.52 37.00 -19.53
C CYS A 56 11.27 36.55 -18.76
N ILE A 57 10.62 37.46 -18.02
CA ILE A 57 9.36 37.17 -17.31
C ILE A 57 8.27 36.76 -18.30
N TYR A 58 8.08 37.54 -19.38
CA TYR A 58 7.11 37.25 -20.43
C TYR A 58 7.32 35.86 -21.08
N LEU A 59 8.57 35.47 -21.37
CA LEU A 59 8.89 34.16 -21.94
C LEU A 59 8.66 33.01 -20.95
N VAL A 60 8.92 33.22 -19.65
CA VAL A 60 8.62 32.24 -18.59
C VAL A 60 7.10 32.04 -18.44
N ASP A 61 6.32 33.12 -18.43
CA ASP A 61 4.85 33.05 -18.36
C ASP A 61 4.25 32.44 -19.62
N LEU A 62 4.76 32.78 -20.81
CA LEU A 62 4.34 32.17 -22.07
C LEU A 62 4.65 30.66 -22.12
N LYS A 63 5.81 30.23 -21.58
CA LYS A 63 6.15 28.81 -21.42
C LYS A 63 5.19 28.11 -20.47
N LYS A 64 4.87 28.71 -19.32
CA LYS A 64 3.92 28.17 -18.34
C LYS A 64 2.52 28.02 -18.93
N ALA A 65 2.03 29.05 -19.62
CA ALA A 65 0.73 29.03 -20.28
C ALA A 65 0.65 28.00 -21.44
N SER A 66 1.74 27.84 -22.21
CA SER A 66 1.86 26.80 -23.23
C SER A 66 1.78 25.38 -22.65
N ALA A 67 2.47 25.14 -21.52
CA ALA A 67 2.42 23.85 -20.84
C ALA A 67 1.03 23.55 -20.24
N GLU A 68 0.36 24.56 -19.68
CA GLU A 68 -1.02 24.47 -19.18
C GLU A 68 -2.02 24.09 -20.30
N GLU A 69 -1.89 24.72 -21.47
CA GLU A 69 -2.77 24.46 -22.62
C GLU A 69 -2.47 23.10 -23.28
N MET A 70 -1.19 22.71 -23.39
CA MET A 70 -0.81 21.36 -23.79
C MET A 70 -1.40 20.31 -22.84
N ARG A 71 -1.31 20.55 -21.52
CA ARG A 71 -1.91 19.69 -20.49
C ARG A 71 -3.42 19.56 -20.67
N LYS A 72 -4.15 20.67 -20.83
CA LYS A 72 -5.60 20.68 -21.09
C LYS A 72 -5.97 19.93 -22.37
N SER A 73 -5.25 20.17 -23.46
CA SER A 73 -5.47 19.49 -24.75
C SER A 73 -5.23 17.98 -24.65
N VAL A 74 -4.17 17.55 -23.95
CA VAL A 74 -3.90 16.13 -23.68
C VAL A 74 -5.02 15.53 -22.83
N TYR A 75 -5.47 16.17 -21.75
CA TYR A 75 -6.57 15.65 -20.92
C TYR A 75 -7.91 15.59 -21.66
N ALA A 76 -8.25 16.61 -22.45
CA ALA A 76 -9.48 16.63 -23.24
C ALA A 76 -9.51 15.50 -24.28
N ASN A 77 -8.38 15.28 -24.96
CA ASN A 77 -8.24 14.22 -25.97
C ASN A 77 -7.87 12.84 -25.38
N TYR A 78 -7.61 12.74 -24.07
CA TYR A 78 -7.20 11.49 -23.41
C TYR A 78 -8.26 10.39 -23.57
N SER A 79 -9.54 10.75 -23.44
CA SER A 79 -10.65 9.81 -23.64
C SER A 79 -10.71 9.27 -25.08
N ALA A 80 -10.45 10.14 -26.07
CA ALA A 80 -10.37 9.75 -27.48
C ALA A 80 -9.15 8.86 -27.74
N PHE A 81 -7.97 9.20 -27.19
CA PHE A 81 -6.74 8.43 -27.33
C PHE A 81 -6.84 7.03 -26.69
N ILE A 82 -7.42 6.92 -25.48
CA ILE A 82 -7.64 5.62 -24.83
C ILE A 82 -8.66 4.79 -25.60
N ARG A 83 -9.68 5.41 -26.21
CA ARG A 83 -10.64 4.72 -27.07
C ARG A 83 -10.00 4.22 -28.37
N THR A 84 -9.26 5.06 -29.10
CA THR A 84 -8.60 4.63 -30.35
C THR A 84 -7.49 3.62 -30.09
N SER A 85 -6.72 3.75 -29.00
CA SER A 85 -5.72 2.75 -28.62
C SER A 85 -6.36 1.40 -28.29
N ARG A 86 -7.56 1.38 -27.68
CA ARG A 86 -8.31 0.14 -27.44
C ARG A 86 -8.85 -0.46 -28.74
N GLU A 87 -9.44 0.37 -29.60
CA GLU A 87 -9.93 -0.05 -30.93
C GLU A 87 -8.79 -0.63 -31.79
N ILE A 88 -7.57 -0.08 -31.70
CA ILE A 88 -6.37 -0.62 -32.36
C ILE A 88 -5.99 -1.99 -31.78
N SER A 89 -5.90 -2.15 -30.45
CA SER A 89 -5.59 -3.47 -29.86
C SER A 89 -6.68 -4.52 -30.11
N ASP A 90 -7.95 -4.13 -30.16
CA ASP A 90 -9.04 -5.01 -30.54
C ASP A 90 -8.94 -5.44 -32.02
N LEU A 91 -8.51 -4.53 -32.92
CA LEU A 91 -8.21 -4.84 -34.32
C LEU A 91 -6.96 -5.73 -34.48
N GLU A 92 -5.90 -5.51 -33.71
CA GLU A 92 -4.72 -6.39 -33.67
C GLU A 92 -5.11 -7.81 -33.21
N GLY A 93 -5.95 -7.93 -32.19
CA GLY A 93 -6.53 -9.19 -31.75
C GLY A 93 -7.33 -9.89 -32.85
N GLN A 94 -8.19 -9.14 -33.55
CA GLN A 94 -8.95 -9.65 -34.70
C GLN A 94 -8.03 -10.12 -35.85
N LEU A 95 -6.96 -9.37 -36.15
CA LEU A 95 -5.99 -9.70 -37.19
C LEU A 95 -5.18 -10.96 -36.83
N VAL A 96 -4.83 -11.16 -35.56
CA VAL A 96 -4.24 -12.42 -35.07
C VAL A 96 -5.22 -13.59 -35.21
N THR A 97 -6.50 -13.43 -34.88
CA THR A 97 -7.49 -14.50 -35.12
C THR A 97 -7.69 -14.80 -36.60
N LEU A 98 -7.71 -13.78 -37.47
CA LEU A 98 -7.82 -13.95 -38.92
C LEU A 98 -6.59 -14.66 -39.51
N ARG A 99 -5.38 -14.30 -39.06
CA ARG A 99 -4.14 -15.00 -39.43
C ARG A 99 -4.17 -16.47 -38.99
N ASN A 100 -4.66 -16.75 -37.77
CA ASN A 100 -4.76 -18.12 -37.28
C ASN A 100 -5.81 -18.93 -38.07
N LEU A 101 -6.95 -18.33 -38.41
CA LEU A 101 -7.97 -18.94 -39.29
C LEU A 101 -7.41 -19.25 -40.68
N LEU A 102 -6.74 -18.28 -41.32
CA LEU A 102 -6.06 -18.49 -42.61
C LEU A 102 -4.99 -19.59 -42.52
N SER A 103 -4.23 -19.66 -41.43
CA SER A 103 -3.25 -20.73 -41.20
C SER A 103 -3.92 -22.10 -41.03
N THR A 104 -5.03 -22.20 -40.28
CA THR A 104 -5.79 -23.46 -40.20
C THR A 104 -6.39 -23.87 -41.54
N GLN A 105 -6.89 -22.91 -42.33
CA GLN A 105 -7.46 -23.17 -43.64
C GLN A 105 -6.37 -23.57 -44.65
N ALA A 106 -5.19 -22.94 -44.60
CA ALA A 106 -4.02 -23.34 -45.37
C ALA A 106 -3.55 -24.76 -45.01
N ASN A 107 -3.53 -25.12 -43.73
CA ASN A 107 -3.21 -26.49 -43.29
C ASN A 107 -4.25 -27.51 -43.79
N VAL A 108 -5.54 -27.21 -43.74
CA VAL A 108 -6.61 -28.06 -44.30
C VAL A 108 -6.47 -28.21 -45.81
N ILE A 109 -6.13 -27.13 -46.53
CA ILE A 109 -5.83 -27.18 -47.97
C ILE A 109 -4.58 -28.02 -48.24
N HIS A 110 -3.54 -27.92 -47.41
CA HIS A 110 -2.34 -28.77 -47.53
C HIS A 110 -2.66 -30.25 -47.33
N VAL A 111 -3.42 -30.60 -46.28
CA VAL A 111 -3.87 -31.98 -46.01
C VAL A 111 -4.74 -32.52 -47.15
N LEU A 112 -5.62 -31.70 -47.73
CA LEU A 112 -6.40 -32.08 -48.91
C LEU A 112 -5.56 -32.21 -50.19
N THR A 113 -4.50 -31.40 -50.33
CA THR A 113 -3.60 -31.42 -51.50
C THR A 113 -2.62 -32.60 -51.45
N ASP A 114 -2.12 -32.96 -50.26
CA ASP A 114 -1.29 -34.14 -50.03
C ASP A 114 -2.15 -35.43 -50.07
N GLY A 115 -3.37 -35.40 -49.53
CA GLY A 115 -4.33 -36.51 -49.61
C GLY A 115 -4.81 -36.83 -51.02
N ALA A 116 -4.79 -35.85 -51.94
CA ALA A 116 -5.19 -36.03 -53.34
C ALA A 116 -4.11 -36.66 -54.24
N ARG A 117 -3.02 -37.21 -53.67
CA ARG A 117 -1.87 -37.74 -54.44
C ARG A 117 -1.59 -39.24 -54.31
N VAL A 118 -2.40 -40.01 -53.58
CA VAL A 118 -2.28 -41.48 -53.55
C VAL A 118 -3.65 -42.14 -53.74
N GLU A 119 -4.05 -42.29 -55.00
CA GLU A 119 -4.69 -43.51 -55.52
C GLU A 119 -4.92 -43.33 -57.03
N SER A 120 -4.12 -44.01 -57.86
CA SER A 120 -4.33 -44.04 -59.31
C SER A 120 -3.67 -45.28 -59.93
N LEU A 121 -4.53 -46.21 -60.40
CA LEU A 121 -4.24 -47.37 -61.26
C LEU A 121 -3.48 -48.53 -60.56
N SER A 122 -3.86 -49.81 -60.74
CA SER A 122 -4.06 -50.47 -62.03
C SER A 122 -5.00 -51.68 -61.98
N ASP A 123 -5.49 -52.08 -63.16
CA ASP A 123 -6.51 -53.10 -63.41
C ASP A 123 -5.90 -54.40 -64.02
N GLY A 124 -6.37 -55.58 -63.54
CA GLY A 124 -6.19 -56.95 -64.08
C GLY A 124 -4.78 -57.53 -64.38
N PRO A 125 -4.68 -58.83 -64.80
CA PRO A 125 -5.69 -59.90 -64.80
C PRO A 125 -5.19 -61.25 -64.19
N GLU A 126 -6.01 -62.30 -64.34
CA GLU A 126 -5.86 -63.67 -63.80
C GLU A 126 -4.58 -64.44 -64.15
N SER A 127 -4.18 -65.37 -63.27
CA SER A 127 -3.36 -66.54 -63.63
C SER A 127 -3.51 -67.68 -62.61
N SER A 128 -3.78 -68.90 -63.11
CA SER A 128 -3.95 -70.12 -62.31
C SER A 128 -2.61 -70.78 -61.92
N ALA A 129 -2.55 -71.41 -60.73
CA ALA A 129 -2.36 -72.87 -60.56
C ALA A 129 -1.68 -73.28 -59.24
N LYS A 130 -2.33 -74.23 -58.54
CA LYS A 130 -1.77 -75.33 -57.71
C LYS A 130 -0.53 -75.09 -56.83
N VAL A 131 -0.73 -75.24 -55.52
CA VAL A 131 0.10 -76.12 -54.68
C VAL A 131 -0.85 -77.03 -53.90
N ASP A 132 -0.45 -78.28 -53.70
CA ASP A 132 -1.36 -79.39 -53.41
C ASP A 132 -1.86 -79.51 -51.96
N THR A 133 -3.10 -79.98 -51.84
CA THR A 133 -3.66 -80.60 -50.64
C THR A 133 -2.75 -81.69 -50.08
N VAL A 134 -2.42 -81.59 -48.79
CA VAL A 134 -2.01 -82.74 -47.97
C VAL A 134 -2.98 -82.85 -46.81
N ASN A 135 -3.68 -83.98 -46.75
CA ASN A 135 -4.55 -84.33 -45.62
C ASN A 135 -3.76 -84.31 -44.32
N PHE A 136 -4.31 -83.68 -43.29
CA PHE A 136 -4.25 -84.22 -41.93
C PHE A 136 -5.67 -84.56 -41.50
N GLU A 137 -5.79 -85.70 -40.81
CA GLU A 137 -7.04 -86.40 -40.56
C GLU A 137 -7.97 -85.64 -39.61
N ASP A 138 -9.27 -85.95 -39.69
CA ASP A 138 -10.26 -85.64 -38.64
C ASP A 138 -9.84 -86.30 -37.32
N ARG A 139 -8.94 -85.65 -36.61
CA ARG A 139 -8.65 -85.99 -35.22
C ARG A 139 -9.80 -85.44 -34.40
N GLU A 140 -10.66 -86.33 -33.88
CA GLU A 140 -11.71 -85.92 -32.94
C GLU A 140 -11.10 -85.01 -31.87
N PRO A 141 -11.59 -83.76 -31.71
CA PRO A 141 -10.98 -82.86 -30.76
C PRO A 141 -11.07 -83.47 -29.37
N THR A 142 -9.94 -83.48 -28.69
CA THR A 142 -9.80 -84.04 -27.35
C THR A 142 -10.80 -83.38 -26.40
N LYS A 143 -11.11 -84.06 -25.29
CA LYS A 143 -12.07 -83.54 -24.30
C LYS A 143 -11.74 -82.11 -23.85
N ILE A 144 -10.46 -81.76 -23.86
CA ILE A 144 -9.96 -80.44 -23.46
C ILE A 144 -10.05 -79.43 -24.61
N GLU A 145 -9.77 -79.81 -25.86
CA GLU A 145 -10.03 -78.93 -27.03
C GLU A 145 -11.53 -78.62 -27.19
N LYS A 146 -12.42 -79.61 -26.97
CA LYS A 146 -13.89 -79.40 -26.95
C LYS A 146 -14.31 -78.46 -25.80
N TRP A 147 -13.73 -78.62 -24.61
CA TRP A 147 -13.99 -77.74 -23.47
C TRP A 147 -13.47 -76.31 -23.71
N LEU A 148 -12.28 -76.16 -24.31
CA LEU A 148 -11.64 -74.88 -24.61
C LEU A 148 -12.45 -74.09 -25.65
N ALA A 149 -13.00 -74.75 -26.67
CA ALA A 149 -13.94 -74.14 -27.61
C ALA A 149 -15.23 -73.66 -26.91
N GLN A 150 -15.86 -74.52 -26.09
CA GLN A 150 -17.05 -74.18 -25.31
C GLN A 150 -16.80 -73.02 -24.33
N PHE A 151 -15.61 -72.96 -23.71
CA PHE A 151 -15.16 -71.89 -22.83
C PHE A 151 -15.05 -70.55 -23.58
N ILE A 152 -14.39 -70.55 -24.76
CA ILE A 152 -14.29 -69.34 -25.60
C ILE A 152 -15.68 -68.88 -26.06
N GLU A 153 -16.53 -69.77 -26.56
CA GLU A 153 -17.91 -69.43 -26.97
C GLU A 153 -18.72 -68.82 -25.81
N THR A 154 -18.67 -69.45 -24.64
CA THR A 154 -19.38 -68.97 -23.44
C THR A 154 -18.89 -67.59 -23.03
N LEU A 155 -17.56 -67.37 -23.06
CA LEU A 155 -16.98 -66.09 -22.70
C LEU A 155 -17.34 -65.01 -23.74
N GLU A 156 -17.27 -65.29 -25.04
CA GLU A 156 -17.62 -64.32 -26.08
C GLU A 156 -19.10 -63.90 -26.01
N VAL A 157 -20.00 -64.79 -25.60
CA VAL A 157 -21.39 -64.44 -25.26
C VAL A 157 -21.46 -63.51 -24.04
N LEU A 158 -20.76 -63.83 -22.94
CA LEU A 158 -20.76 -63.00 -21.72
C LEU A 158 -20.15 -61.61 -21.96
N LEU A 159 -19.13 -61.51 -22.81
CA LEU A 159 -18.55 -60.25 -23.28
C LEU A 159 -19.54 -59.43 -24.11
N ALA A 160 -20.24 -60.06 -25.06
CA ALA A 160 -21.27 -59.41 -25.86
C ALA A 160 -22.46 -58.91 -25.02
N GLU A 161 -22.87 -59.67 -24.00
CA GLU A 161 -23.91 -59.30 -23.03
C GLU A 161 -23.43 -58.30 -21.97
N ARG A 162 -22.14 -57.94 -21.95
CA ARG A 162 -21.48 -57.09 -20.93
C ARG A 162 -21.64 -57.60 -19.48
N ARG A 163 -21.72 -58.92 -19.29
CA ARG A 163 -21.85 -59.58 -17.98
C ARG A 163 -20.48 -59.75 -17.33
N VAL A 164 -19.88 -58.62 -16.97
CA VAL A 164 -18.47 -58.52 -16.53
C VAL A 164 -18.15 -59.47 -15.37
N ASP A 165 -18.95 -59.49 -14.32
CA ASP A 165 -18.69 -60.34 -13.14
C ASP A 165 -18.69 -61.84 -13.47
N GLU A 166 -19.54 -62.26 -14.41
CA GLU A 166 -19.63 -63.65 -14.87
C GLU A 166 -18.51 -64.00 -15.86
N ALA A 167 -18.10 -63.05 -16.70
CA ALA A 167 -16.92 -63.20 -17.56
C ALA A 167 -15.63 -63.33 -16.74
N LEU A 168 -15.49 -62.58 -15.63
CA LEU A 168 -14.39 -62.73 -14.68
C LEU A 168 -14.40 -64.10 -14.02
N ALA A 169 -15.55 -64.54 -13.48
CA ALA A 169 -15.68 -65.85 -12.85
C ALA A 169 -15.37 -67.01 -13.83
N ALA A 170 -15.77 -66.88 -15.11
CA ALA A 170 -15.42 -67.84 -16.14
C ALA A 170 -13.91 -67.86 -16.42
N LEU A 171 -13.27 -66.69 -16.54
CA LEU A 171 -11.81 -66.59 -16.73
C LEU A 171 -11.02 -67.20 -15.56
N ASP A 172 -11.43 -66.95 -14.32
CA ASP A 172 -10.78 -67.51 -13.12
C ASP A 172 -10.93 -69.05 -13.07
N GLU A 173 -12.11 -69.60 -13.41
CA GLU A 173 -12.31 -71.05 -13.55
C GLU A 173 -11.42 -71.65 -14.65
N GLY A 174 -11.27 -70.93 -15.77
CA GLY A 174 -10.37 -71.35 -16.85
C GLY A 174 -8.89 -71.37 -16.45
N GLU A 175 -8.46 -70.38 -15.66
CA GLU A 175 -7.10 -70.31 -15.10
C GLU A 175 -6.85 -71.46 -14.10
N ASN A 176 -7.82 -71.75 -13.21
CA ASN A 176 -7.77 -72.87 -12.27
C ASN A 176 -7.60 -74.21 -13.01
N ILE A 177 -8.39 -74.44 -14.06
CA ILE A 177 -8.31 -75.66 -14.88
C ILE A 177 -6.95 -75.77 -15.61
N ALA A 178 -6.36 -74.65 -16.03
CA ALA A 178 -5.04 -74.62 -16.64
C ALA A 178 -3.92 -74.99 -15.64
N GLU A 179 -3.96 -74.47 -14.41
CA GLU A 179 -3.00 -74.82 -13.35
C GLU A 179 -3.21 -76.25 -12.81
N GLU A 180 -4.44 -76.73 -12.64
CA GLU A 180 -4.71 -78.13 -12.28
C GLU A 180 -4.14 -79.11 -13.33
N ALA A 181 -4.30 -78.80 -14.63
CA ALA A 181 -3.77 -79.62 -15.70
C ALA A 181 -2.23 -79.61 -15.77
N ARG A 182 -1.61 -78.52 -15.33
CA ARG A 182 -0.15 -78.37 -15.19
C ARG A 182 0.39 -79.24 -14.06
N ASP A 183 -0.19 -79.15 -12.87
CA ASP A 183 0.24 -79.88 -11.68
C ASP A 183 0.02 -81.38 -11.82
N GLN A 184 -1.11 -81.79 -12.41
CA GLN A 184 -1.43 -83.20 -12.65
C GLN A 184 -0.68 -83.79 -13.88
N ARG A 185 0.02 -82.96 -14.66
CA ARG A 185 0.64 -83.33 -15.96
C ARG A 185 -0.34 -84.04 -16.91
N SER A 186 -1.61 -83.64 -16.89
CA SER A 186 -2.67 -84.29 -17.67
C SER A 186 -2.67 -83.88 -19.15
N LEU A 187 -1.99 -82.78 -19.48
CA LEU A 187 -1.85 -82.21 -20.83
C LEU A 187 -0.43 -82.33 -21.39
N THR A 188 -0.33 -82.27 -22.71
CA THR A 188 0.97 -82.11 -23.39
C THR A 188 1.46 -80.66 -23.27
N PRO A 189 2.78 -80.40 -23.26
CA PRO A 189 3.30 -79.03 -23.11
C PRO A 189 2.77 -78.03 -24.16
N SER A 190 2.51 -78.48 -25.38
CA SER A 190 1.98 -77.64 -26.46
C SER A 190 0.51 -77.28 -26.30
N THR A 191 -0.32 -78.20 -25.78
CA THR A 191 -1.75 -77.94 -25.56
C THR A 191 -1.98 -77.03 -24.34
N LEU A 192 -1.16 -77.21 -23.30
CA LEU A 192 -1.14 -76.32 -22.13
C LEU A 192 -0.73 -74.89 -22.52
N LEU A 193 0.33 -74.72 -23.32
CA LEU A 193 0.73 -73.41 -23.86
C LEU A 193 -0.38 -72.77 -24.72
N SER A 194 -1.08 -73.55 -25.54
CA SER A 194 -2.21 -73.06 -26.33
C SER A 194 -3.34 -72.55 -25.43
N LEU A 195 -3.70 -73.29 -24.40
CA LEU A 195 -4.73 -72.92 -23.43
C LEU A 195 -4.37 -71.61 -22.69
N GLN A 196 -3.15 -71.52 -22.16
CA GLN A 196 -2.67 -70.30 -21.50
C GLN A 196 -2.65 -69.09 -22.44
N THR A 197 -2.27 -69.28 -23.70
CA THR A 197 -2.29 -68.21 -24.71
C THR A 197 -3.71 -67.73 -24.97
N SER A 198 -4.68 -68.63 -25.15
CA SER A 198 -6.09 -68.27 -25.37
C SER A 198 -6.73 -67.60 -24.15
N ILE A 199 -6.43 -68.05 -22.92
CA ILE A 199 -6.90 -67.38 -21.69
C ILE A 199 -6.33 -65.95 -21.61
N MET A 200 -5.03 -65.77 -21.89
CA MET A 200 -4.38 -64.46 -21.91
C MET A 200 -4.97 -63.52 -22.97
N GLU A 201 -5.21 -64.00 -24.19
CA GLU A 201 -5.87 -63.23 -25.27
C GLU A 201 -7.28 -62.77 -24.86
N GLN A 202 -8.04 -63.65 -24.21
CA GLN A 202 -9.40 -63.33 -23.78
C GLN A 202 -9.44 -62.40 -22.55
N ARG A 203 -8.51 -62.56 -21.58
CA ARG A 203 -8.26 -61.58 -20.50
C ARG A 203 -7.96 -60.20 -21.10
N GLN A 204 -7.09 -60.13 -22.11
CA GLN A 204 -6.75 -58.88 -22.78
C GLN A 204 -7.94 -58.25 -23.52
N LYS A 205 -8.74 -59.05 -24.26
CA LYS A 205 -9.98 -58.59 -24.91
C LYS A 205 -10.96 -57.96 -23.90
N LEU A 206 -11.19 -58.59 -22.75
CA LEU A 206 -12.05 -58.04 -21.70
C LEU A 206 -11.47 -56.75 -21.11
N ALA A 207 -10.15 -56.72 -20.83
CA ALA A 207 -9.48 -55.52 -20.34
C ALA A 207 -9.59 -54.34 -21.32
N ASP A 208 -9.47 -54.59 -22.63
CA ASP A 208 -9.62 -53.56 -23.66
C ASP A 208 -11.06 -53.03 -23.77
N GLN A 209 -12.07 -53.91 -23.69
CA GLN A 209 -13.48 -53.49 -23.65
C GLN A 209 -13.82 -52.65 -22.41
N LEU A 210 -13.31 -53.05 -21.23
CA LEU A 210 -13.47 -52.30 -19.99
C LEU A 210 -12.75 -50.94 -20.07
N ALA A 211 -11.53 -50.91 -20.63
CA ALA A 211 -10.79 -49.68 -20.83
C ALA A 211 -11.50 -48.70 -21.77
N GLU A 212 -12.10 -49.19 -22.86
CA GLU A 212 -12.92 -48.37 -23.76
C GLU A 212 -14.16 -47.82 -23.04
N ALA A 213 -14.86 -48.65 -22.25
CA ALA A 213 -16.01 -48.22 -21.46
C ALA A 213 -15.66 -47.08 -20.48
N THR A 214 -14.54 -47.17 -19.75
CA THR A 214 -14.10 -46.10 -18.82
C THR A 214 -13.78 -44.76 -19.49
N CYS A 215 -13.50 -44.77 -20.81
CA CYS A 215 -13.24 -43.56 -21.60
C CYS A 215 -14.51 -42.88 -22.12
N GLN A 216 -15.71 -43.44 -21.91
CA GLN A 216 -16.96 -42.86 -22.40
C GLN A 216 -17.40 -41.65 -21.55
N PRO A 217 -17.69 -40.46 -22.14
CA PRO A 217 -18.07 -39.26 -21.38
C PRO A 217 -19.35 -39.39 -20.54
N SER A 218 -20.19 -40.38 -20.85
CA SER A 218 -21.48 -40.64 -20.19
C SER A 218 -21.41 -41.67 -19.06
N ILE A 219 -20.25 -42.26 -18.76
CA ILE A 219 -20.14 -43.30 -17.73
C ILE A 219 -20.52 -42.76 -16.34
N SER A 220 -21.36 -43.49 -15.62
CA SER A 220 -21.71 -43.13 -14.25
C SER A 220 -20.56 -43.44 -13.27
N GLY A 221 -20.54 -42.76 -12.12
CA GLY A 221 -19.55 -43.05 -11.07
C GLY A 221 -19.71 -44.42 -10.41
N VAL A 222 -20.79 -45.16 -10.69
CA VAL A 222 -20.96 -46.55 -10.26
C VAL A 222 -20.29 -47.48 -11.26
N GLU A 223 -20.63 -47.34 -12.55
CA GLU A 223 -20.05 -48.12 -13.66
C GLU A 223 -18.54 -47.92 -13.79
N LEU A 224 -18.04 -46.69 -13.59
CA LEU A 224 -16.60 -46.42 -13.60
C LEU A 224 -15.88 -47.23 -12.51
N ARG A 225 -16.43 -47.29 -11.30
CA ARG A 225 -15.82 -48.03 -10.18
C ARG A 225 -15.93 -49.54 -10.36
N SER A 226 -17.00 -50.06 -10.96
CA SER A 226 -17.09 -51.50 -11.27
C SER A 226 -16.12 -51.88 -12.39
N ALA A 227 -16.03 -51.10 -13.48
CA ALA A 227 -15.09 -51.36 -14.57
C ALA A 227 -13.62 -51.28 -14.12
N VAL A 228 -13.26 -50.29 -13.29
CA VAL A 228 -11.91 -50.16 -12.73
C VAL A 228 -11.58 -51.29 -11.74
N ARG A 229 -12.55 -51.76 -10.94
CA ARG A 229 -12.37 -52.95 -10.08
C ARG A 229 -12.17 -54.23 -10.89
N ALA A 230 -12.95 -54.43 -11.96
CA ALA A 230 -12.80 -55.55 -12.88
C ALA A 230 -11.42 -55.55 -13.57
N LEU A 231 -10.94 -54.38 -14.01
CA LEU A 231 -9.58 -54.24 -14.55
C LEU A 231 -8.49 -54.58 -13.50
N LYS A 232 -8.67 -54.18 -12.23
CA LYS A 232 -7.76 -54.58 -11.14
C LYS A 232 -7.76 -56.11 -10.95
N GLN A 233 -8.93 -56.75 -10.96
CA GLN A 233 -9.07 -58.21 -10.82
C GLN A 233 -8.42 -58.98 -11.98
N LEU A 234 -8.43 -58.43 -13.19
CA LEU A 234 -7.69 -59.00 -14.34
C LEU A 234 -6.17 -58.90 -14.23
N GLY A 235 -5.64 -58.19 -13.23
CA GLY A 235 -4.20 -57.95 -13.03
C GLY A 235 -3.68 -56.66 -13.67
N ASP A 236 -4.53 -55.89 -14.36
CA ASP A 236 -4.15 -54.64 -15.05
C ASP A 236 -4.35 -53.40 -14.16
N GLY A 237 -3.89 -53.50 -12.91
CA GLY A 237 -4.02 -52.47 -11.87
C GLY A 237 -3.49 -51.09 -12.28
N PRO A 238 -2.28 -50.96 -12.86
CA PRO A 238 -1.75 -49.67 -13.32
C PRO A 238 -2.62 -48.99 -14.37
N ARG A 239 -3.06 -49.71 -15.41
CA ARG A 239 -3.95 -49.14 -16.43
C ARG A 239 -5.30 -48.78 -15.83
N ALA A 240 -5.85 -49.61 -14.95
CA ALA A 240 -7.09 -49.34 -14.23
C ALA A 240 -7.04 -48.02 -13.45
N HIS A 241 -5.94 -47.79 -12.72
CA HIS A 241 -5.75 -46.58 -11.93
C HIS A 241 -5.54 -45.33 -12.81
N THR A 242 -4.69 -45.41 -13.84
CA THR A 242 -4.52 -44.31 -14.80
C THR A 242 -5.84 -43.96 -15.51
N LEU A 243 -6.68 -44.95 -15.87
CA LEU A 243 -7.99 -44.73 -16.48
C LEU A 243 -8.99 -44.07 -15.53
N LEU A 244 -9.02 -44.46 -14.25
CA LEU A 244 -9.82 -43.81 -13.22
C LEU A 244 -9.51 -42.30 -13.13
N LEU A 245 -8.22 -41.96 -13.02
CA LEU A 245 -7.76 -40.57 -12.94
C LEU A 245 -8.04 -39.78 -14.23
N LYS A 246 -7.87 -40.43 -15.39
CA LYS A 246 -8.19 -39.84 -16.71
C LYS A 246 -9.68 -39.55 -16.88
N SER A 247 -10.56 -40.44 -16.43
CA SER A 247 -12.02 -40.25 -16.48
C SER A 247 -12.46 -39.06 -15.60
N HIS A 248 -11.95 -38.97 -14.38
CA HIS A 248 -12.15 -37.80 -13.50
C HIS A 248 -11.63 -36.49 -14.12
N GLN A 249 -10.47 -36.53 -14.78
CA GLN A 249 -9.91 -35.37 -15.49
C GLN A 249 -10.78 -34.95 -16.70
N GLN A 250 -11.29 -35.89 -17.49
CA GLN A 250 -12.19 -35.59 -18.62
C GLN A 250 -13.50 -34.93 -18.12
N LYS A 251 -14.06 -35.45 -17.02
CA LYS A 251 -15.26 -34.89 -16.37
C LYS A 251 -15.01 -33.49 -15.78
N LEU A 252 -13.83 -33.24 -15.24
CA LEU A 252 -13.42 -31.90 -14.81
C LEU A 252 -13.36 -30.94 -16.01
N GLN A 253 -12.71 -31.36 -17.09
CA GLN A 253 -12.56 -30.54 -18.30
C GLN A 253 -13.90 -30.20 -18.97
N SER A 254 -14.85 -31.15 -19.06
CA SER A 254 -16.18 -30.87 -19.64
C SER A 254 -16.99 -29.90 -18.77
N ASN A 255 -16.98 -30.08 -17.45
CA ASN A 255 -17.62 -29.15 -16.52
C ASN A 255 -16.99 -27.75 -16.59
N MET A 256 -15.67 -27.64 -16.72
CA MET A 256 -14.97 -26.36 -16.86
C MET A 256 -15.31 -25.61 -18.16
N GLN A 257 -15.66 -26.29 -19.26
CA GLN A 257 -16.11 -25.63 -20.49
C GLN A 257 -17.43 -24.83 -20.30
N SER A 258 -18.25 -25.19 -19.31
CA SER A 258 -19.46 -24.44 -18.95
C SER A 258 -19.16 -23.16 -18.14
N LEU A 259 -18.01 -23.11 -17.44
CA LEU A 259 -17.62 -22.00 -16.57
C LEU A 259 -16.92 -20.88 -17.37
N ARG A 260 -17.69 -19.90 -17.86
CA ARG A 260 -17.10 -18.69 -18.47
C ARG A 260 -16.70 -17.63 -17.42
N PRO A 261 -15.47 -17.07 -17.48
CA PRO A 261 -15.08 -15.92 -16.66
C PRO A 261 -15.94 -14.70 -17.01
N SER A 262 -16.90 -14.36 -16.13
CA SER A 262 -17.96 -13.41 -16.43
C SER A 262 -17.64 -11.99 -15.96
N GLY A 263 -16.65 -11.36 -16.60
CA GLY A 263 -16.29 -9.96 -16.36
C GLY A 263 -15.57 -9.69 -15.02
N THR A 264 -15.12 -8.44 -14.85
CA THR A 264 -14.26 -8.02 -13.73
C THR A 264 -14.93 -8.01 -12.36
N SER A 265 -16.27 -7.98 -12.29
CA SER A 265 -17.04 -7.94 -11.05
C SER A 265 -17.35 -9.32 -10.43
N HIS A 266 -17.10 -10.43 -11.14
CA HIS A 266 -17.46 -11.78 -10.68
C HIS A 266 -16.26 -12.68 -10.36
N GLY A 267 -15.06 -12.11 -10.19
CA GLY A 267 -13.83 -12.88 -9.92
C GLY A 267 -13.92 -13.80 -8.70
N ILE A 268 -14.56 -13.35 -7.62
CA ILE A 268 -14.76 -14.13 -6.38
C ILE A 268 -15.73 -15.30 -6.62
N ALA A 269 -16.84 -15.06 -7.33
CA ALA A 269 -17.82 -16.09 -7.66
C ALA A 269 -17.19 -17.17 -8.56
N TYR A 270 -16.47 -16.76 -9.61
CA TYR A 270 -15.74 -17.68 -10.49
C TYR A 270 -14.64 -18.46 -9.75
N THR A 271 -13.91 -17.82 -8.83
CA THR A 271 -12.97 -18.51 -7.93
C THR A 271 -13.68 -19.60 -7.14
N THR A 272 -14.80 -19.25 -6.51
CA THR A 272 -15.57 -20.16 -5.65
C THR A 272 -16.04 -21.38 -6.44
N THR A 273 -16.69 -21.17 -7.59
CA THR A 273 -17.20 -22.28 -8.42
C THR A 273 -16.09 -23.15 -8.99
N LEU A 274 -14.98 -22.54 -9.44
CA LEU A 274 -13.86 -23.30 -10.02
C LEU A 274 -13.10 -24.08 -8.94
N SER A 275 -12.86 -23.46 -7.78
CA SER A 275 -12.18 -24.08 -6.64
C SER A 275 -12.98 -25.25 -6.09
N GLN A 276 -14.30 -25.07 -5.91
CA GLN A 276 -15.21 -26.16 -5.54
C GLN A 276 -15.17 -27.30 -6.56
N LEU A 277 -15.30 -27.01 -7.85
CA LEU A 277 -15.30 -28.03 -8.91
C LEU A 277 -14.00 -28.85 -8.93
N VAL A 278 -12.84 -28.17 -8.89
CA VAL A 278 -11.52 -28.85 -8.92
C VAL A 278 -11.32 -29.68 -7.66
N PHE A 279 -11.45 -29.09 -6.47
CA PHE A 279 -11.13 -29.79 -5.23
C PHE A 279 -12.16 -30.86 -4.84
N CYS A 280 -13.44 -30.72 -5.23
CA CYS A 280 -14.40 -31.82 -5.11
C CYS A 280 -14.09 -32.97 -6.08
N THR A 281 -13.62 -32.69 -7.30
CA THR A 281 -13.21 -33.75 -8.24
C THR A 281 -11.96 -34.48 -7.74
N ILE A 282 -10.99 -33.75 -7.17
CA ILE A 282 -9.82 -34.35 -6.51
C ILE A 282 -10.25 -35.21 -5.30
N ALA A 283 -11.16 -34.71 -4.46
CA ALA A 283 -11.70 -35.47 -3.33
C ALA A 283 -12.39 -36.78 -3.77
N GLN A 284 -13.16 -36.74 -4.88
CA GLN A 284 -13.84 -37.90 -5.41
C GLN A 284 -12.84 -38.91 -6.01
N ALA A 285 -11.89 -38.46 -6.82
CA ALA A 285 -10.85 -39.32 -7.39
C ALA A 285 -10.01 -40.00 -6.30
N ALA A 286 -9.66 -39.28 -5.23
CA ALA A 286 -8.97 -39.85 -4.08
C ALA A 286 -9.84 -40.88 -3.33
N SER A 287 -11.12 -40.59 -3.11
CA SER A 287 -12.05 -41.52 -2.47
C SER A 287 -12.31 -42.77 -3.30
N ASP A 288 -12.37 -42.66 -4.63
CA ASP A 288 -12.59 -43.78 -5.55
C ASP A 288 -11.32 -44.63 -5.68
N SER A 289 -10.14 -44.00 -5.70
CA SER A 289 -8.85 -44.69 -5.72
C SER A 289 -8.63 -45.48 -4.43
N LEU A 290 -8.77 -44.86 -3.26
CA LEU A 290 -8.67 -45.56 -1.96
C LEU A 290 -9.67 -46.73 -1.87
N ALA A 291 -10.93 -46.53 -2.29
CA ALA A 291 -11.95 -47.59 -2.25
C ALA A 291 -11.73 -48.80 -3.20
N ILE A 292 -10.67 -48.78 -4.02
CA ILE A 292 -10.30 -49.87 -4.96
C ILE A 292 -8.85 -50.33 -4.77
N PHE A 293 -7.95 -49.45 -4.31
CA PHE A 293 -6.50 -49.64 -4.31
C PHE A 293 -5.82 -49.44 -2.93
N ASP A 294 -6.57 -49.41 -1.82
CA ASP A 294 -6.06 -49.16 -0.45
C ASP A 294 -4.84 -50.01 -0.07
N ASP A 295 -4.78 -51.25 -0.56
CA ASP A 295 -3.73 -52.23 -0.25
C ASP A 295 -2.37 -51.93 -0.90
N GLU A 296 -2.30 -50.99 -1.87
CA GLU A 296 -1.17 -50.83 -2.79
C GLU A 296 -0.61 -49.40 -2.84
N PRO A 297 0.49 -49.08 -2.12
CA PRO A 297 1.02 -47.72 -1.98
C PRO A 297 1.60 -47.12 -3.28
N ALA A 298 1.80 -47.92 -4.32
CA ALA A 298 2.24 -47.46 -5.63
C ALA A 298 1.22 -46.49 -6.26
N PHE A 299 -0.07 -46.82 -6.19
CA PHE A 299 -1.15 -46.01 -6.79
C PHE A 299 -1.39 -44.70 -6.03
N ALA A 300 -1.16 -44.68 -4.72
CA ALA A 300 -1.21 -43.45 -3.93
C ALA A 300 -0.22 -42.38 -4.45
N SER A 301 0.97 -42.79 -4.94
CA SER A 301 1.96 -41.86 -5.49
C SER A 301 1.53 -41.26 -6.84
N GLU A 302 0.86 -42.06 -7.69
CA GLU A 302 0.29 -41.58 -8.95
C GLU A 302 -0.91 -40.63 -8.70
N LEU A 303 -1.78 -40.98 -7.74
CA LEU A 303 -2.91 -40.14 -7.30
C LEU A 303 -2.43 -38.77 -6.80
N VAL A 304 -1.41 -38.74 -5.93
CA VAL A 304 -0.81 -37.48 -5.44
C VAL A 304 -0.23 -36.67 -6.60
N THR A 305 0.49 -37.30 -7.52
CA THR A 305 1.05 -36.62 -8.71
C THR A 305 -0.05 -36.02 -9.59
N TRP A 306 -1.14 -36.75 -9.82
CA TRP A 306 -2.29 -36.25 -10.56
C TRP A 306 -2.99 -35.09 -9.84
N ALA A 307 -3.19 -35.18 -8.51
CA ALA A 307 -3.80 -34.12 -7.71
C ALA A 307 -2.95 -32.83 -7.68
N VAL A 308 -1.63 -32.96 -7.64
CA VAL A 308 -0.68 -31.85 -7.81
C VAL A 308 -0.89 -31.18 -9.17
N ASN A 309 -0.90 -31.96 -10.26
CA ASN A 309 -1.09 -31.44 -11.62
C ASN A 309 -2.45 -30.71 -11.80
N GLN A 310 -3.55 -31.24 -11.24
CA GLN A 310 -4.85 -30.55 -11.27
C GLN A 310 -4.82 -29.23 -10.46
N THR A 311 -4.12 -29.23 -9.32
CA THR A 311 -3.97 -28.04 -8.45
C THR A 311 -3.12 -26.96 -9.12
N GLU A 312 -2.04 -27.33 -9.81
CA GLU A 312 -1.22 -26.39 -10.59
C GLU A 312 -2.00 -25.81 -11.78
N ALA A 313 -2.74 -26.64 -12.53
CA ALA A 313 -3.60 -26.18 -13.62
C ALA A 313 -4.68 -25.19 -13.14
N PHE A 314 -5.31 -25.47 -12.00
CA PHE A 314 -6.22 -24.55 -11.31
C PHE A 314 -5.52 -23.22 -10.94
N ALA A 315 -4.36 -23.29 -10.29
CA ALA A 315 -3.62 -22.10 -9.86
C ALA A 315 -3.22 -21.20 -11.05
N LEU A 316 -2.86 -21.79 -12.19
CA LEU A 316 -2.57 -21.06 -13.43
C LEU A 316 -3.80 -20.33 -14.00
N LEU A 317 -4.99 -20.94 -13.93
CA LEU A 317 -6.24 -20.31 -14.36
C LEU A 317 -6.64 -19.15 -13.45
N ILE A 318 -6.58 -19.35 -12.13
CA ILE A 318 -6.82 -18.30 -11.13
C ILE A 318 -5.84 -17.12 -11.32
N LYS A 319 -4.55 -17.42 -11.48
CA LYS A 319 -3.51 -16.43 -11.82
C LYS A 319 -3.88 -15.60 -13.05
N LYS A 320 -4.23 -16.26 -14.15
CA LYS A 320 -4.51 -15.61 -15.45
C LYS A 320 -5.77 -14.76 -15.44
N HIS A 321 -6.85 -15.25 -14.83
CA HIS A 321 -8.18 -14.65 -14.95
C HIS A 321 -8.55 -13.73 -13.78
N ILE A 322 -7.90 -13.85 -12.62
CA ILE A 322 -8.35 -13.20 -11.37
C ILE A 322 -7.22 -12.47 -10.64
N LEU A 323 -6.02 -13.04 -10.51
CA LEU A 323 -5.00 -12.42 -9.65
C LEU A 323 -4.20 -11.31 -10.34
N ALA A 324 -3.77 -11.52 -11.60
CA ALA A 324 -2.76 -10.65 -12.23
C ALA A 324 -3.14 -9.16 -12.32
N SER A 325 -4.40 -8.83 -12.64
CA SER A 325 -4.86 -7.44 -12.79
C SER A 325 -5.20 -6.76 -11.45
N PRO A 326 -5.98 -7.37 -10.54
CA PRO A 326 -6.14 -6.90 -9.16
C PRO A 326 -4.84 -6.71 -8.40
N ALA A 327 -3.87 -7.62 -8.53
CA ALA A 327 -2.56 -7.48 -7.89
C ALA A 327 -1.79 -6.25 -8.40
N ALA A 328 -1.76 -6.05 -9.72
CA ALA A 328 -1.11 -4.87 -10.31
C ALA A 328 -1.78 -3.54 -9.93
N SER A 329 -3.11 -3.55 -9.68
CA SER A 329 -3.87 -2.35 -9.29
C SER A 329 -3.94 -2.08 -7.77
N GLY A 330 -3.31 -2.93 -6.94
CA GLY A 330 -3.39 -2.82 -5.49
C GLY A 330 -4.79 -3.09 -4.92
N ALA A 331 -5.62 -3.86 -5.63
CA ALA A 331 -6.93 -4.32 -5.17
C ALA A 331 -6.78 -5.55 -4.26
N LEU A 332 -6.14 -5.34 -3.09
CA LEU A 332 -5.69 -6.40 -2.19
C LEU A 332 -6.84 -7.33 -1.77
N ARG A 333 -7.94 -6.81 -1.21
CA ARG A 333 -9.14 -7.58 -0.83
C ARG A 333 -9.52 -8.70 -1.81
N SER A 334 -9.65 -8.37 -3.09
CA SER A 334 -10.07 -9.33 -4.12
C SER A 334 -9.02 -10.42 -4.40
N VAL A 335 -7.73 -10.10 -4.23
CA VAL A 335 -6.63 -11.08 -4.27
C VAL A 335 -6.68 -11.96 -3.00
N THR A 336 -6.88 -11.35 -1.82
CA THR A 336 -6.90 -12.08 -0.55
C THR A 336 -8.08 -13.04 -0.44
N GLU A 337 -9.31 -12.61 -0.76
CA GLU A 337 -10.51 -13.44 -0.74
C GLU A 337 -10.37 -14.63 -1.72
N CYS A 338 -9.84 -14.39 -2.92
CA CYS A 338 -9.60 -15.42 -3.93
C CYS A 338 -8.63 -16.50 -3.41
N VAL A 339 -7.56 -16.10 -2.75
CA VAL A 339 -6.58 -17.02 -2.18
C VAL A 339 -7.13 -17.74 -0.95
N GLN A 340 -7.86 -17.05 -0.05
CA GLN A 340 -8.53 -17.68 1.09
C GLN A 340 -9.50 -18.79 0.67
N ILE A 341 -10.36 -18.54 -0.32
CA ILE A 341 -11.30 -19.54 -0.86
C ILE A 341 -10.54 -20.76 -1.39
N SER A 342 -9.43 -20.51 -2.09
CA SER A 342 -8.61 -21.58 -2.67
C SER A 342 -7.89 -22.41 -1.60
N LEU A 343 -7.28 -21.77 -0.60
CA LEU A 343 -6.59 -22.43 0.51
C LEU A 343 -7.60 -23.19 1.41
N GLY A 344 -8.79 -22.62 1.66
CA GLY A 344 -9.83 -23.26 2.46
C GLY A 344 -10.24 -24.63 1.92
N HIS A 345 -10.40 -24.76 0.59
CA HIS A 345 -10.66 -26.07 -0.02
C HIS A 345 -9.45 -27.02 0.03
N CYS A 346 -8.21 -26.53 -0.05
CA CYS A 346 -7.02 -27.37 0.19
C CYS A 346 -6.95 -27.89 1.63
N CYS A 347 -7.25 -27.07 2.64
CA CYS A 347 -7.24 -27.50 4.03
C CYS A 347 -8.28 -28.61 4.32
N LEU A 348 -9.41 -28.63 3.60
CA LEU A 348 -10.39 -29.73 3.67
C LEU A 348 -9.87 -31.05 3.08
N LEU A 349 -8.94 -31.00 2.12
CA LEU A 349 -8.25 -32.17 1.57
C LEU A 349 -7.09 -32.62 2.46
N GLU A 350 -6.40 -31.68 3.12
CA GLU A 350 -5.36 -31.96 4.12
C GLU A 350 -5.90 -32.75 5.32
N ALA A 351 -7.11 -32.41 5.78
CA ALA A 351 -7.82 -33.21 6.79
C ALA A 351 -8.14 -34.66 6.35
N ARG A 352 -7.98 -34.98 5.06
CA ARG A 352 -8.12 -36.32 4.47
C ARG A 352 -6.79 -36.93 4.00
N GLY A 353 -5.65 -36.34 4.40
CA GLY A 353 -4.31 -36.83 4.09
C GLY A 353 -3.68 -36.33 2.78
N LEU A 354 -4.34 -35.43 2.03
CA LEU A 354 -3.84 -34.93 0.74
C LEU A 354 -3.39 -33.47 0.83
N ALA A 355 -2.09 -33.26 1.05
CA ALA A 355 -1.50 -31.94 1.26
C ALA A 355 -1.20 -31.17 -0.04
N LEU A 356 -2.03 -30.17 -0.34
CA LEU A 356 -1.98 -29.38 -1.58
C LEU A 356 -1.75 -27.88 -1.32
N THR A 357 -1.91 -27.40 -0.09
CA THR A 357 -1.70 -25.98 0.28
C THR A 357 -0.34 -25.43 -0.17
N PRO A 358 0.81 -26.15 -0.03
CA PRO A 358 2.12 -25.64 -0.45
C PRO A 358 2.21 -25.27 -1.94
N ILE A 359 1.44 -25.93 -2.80
CA ILE A 359 1.38 -25.69 -4.25
C ILE A 359 0.77 -24.32 -4.51
N LEU A 360 -0.41 -24.06 -3.92
CA LEU A 360 -1.09 -22.77 -4.04
C LEU A 360 -0.27 -21.63 -3.43
N LEU A 361 0.35 -21.84 -2.26
CA LEU A 361 1.22 -20.84 -1.63
C LEU A 361 2.38 -20.45 -2.56
N LYS A 362 3.07 -21.44 -3.16
CA LYS A 362 4.17 -21.22 -4.12
C LYS A 362 3.73 -20.41 -5.34
N THR A 363 2.51 -20.63 -5.86
CA THR A 363 2.01 -19.89 -7.03
C THR A 363 1.45 -18.51 -6.69
N PHE A 364 0.75 -18.36 -5.55
CA PHE A 364 -0.02 -17.15 -5.23
C PHE A 364 0.76 -16.11 -4.41
N ARG A 365 1.74 -16.52 -3.59
CA ARG A 365 2.56 -15.62 -2.77
C ARG A 365 3.11 -14.39 -3.52
N PRO A 366 3.76 -14.49 -4.70
CA PRO A 366 4.29 -13.32 -5.40
C PRO A 366 3.18 -12.34 -5.84
N TYR A 367 1.95 -12.82 -6.11
CA TYR A 367 0.83 -11.95 -6.46
C TYR A 367 0.25 -11.22 -5.26
N ILE A 368 0.27 -11.84 -4.07
CA ILE A 368 -0.14 -11.15 -2.84
C ILE A 368 0.93 -10.14 -2.41
N GLU A 369 2.22 -10.48 -2.48
CA GLU A 369 3.30 -9.53 -2.20
C GLU A 369 3.26 -8.34 -3.18
N GLN A 370 2.98 -8.58 -4.47
CA GLN A 370 2.73 -7.53 -5.46
C GLN A 370 1.49 -6.68 -5.09
N ALA A 371 0.37 -7.31 -4.73
CA ALA A 371 -0.87 -6.63 -4.35
C ALA A 371 -0.70 -5.76 -3.10
N LEU A 372 0.01 -6.26 -2.09
CA LEU A 372 0.37 -5.56 -0.86
C LEU A 372 1.20 -4.31 -1.17
N ASN A 373 2.30 -4.48 -1.92
CA ASN A 373 3.18 -3.37 -2.31
C ASN A 373 2.46 -2.32 -3.18
N ALA A 374 1.57 -2.75 -4.08
CA ALA A 374 0.75 -1.84 -4.88
C ALA A 374 -0.34 -1.13 -4.05
N ASN A 375 -0.92 -1.80 -3.05
CA ASN A 375 -1.89 -1.21 -2.14
C ASN A 375 -1.25 -0.15 -1.23
N LEU A 376 -0.06 -0.42 -0.67
CA LEU A 376 0.72 0.55 0.10
C LEU A 376 1.01 1.83 -0.70
N LYS A 377 1.52 1.69 -1.93
CA LYS A 377 1.69 2.84 -2.85
C LYS A 377 0.38 3.58 -3.15
N ARG A 378 -0.74 2.84 -3.25
CA ARG A 378 -2.07 3.43 -3.43
C ARG A 378 -2.56 4.18 -2.18
N ILE A 379 -2.18 3.76 -0.96
CA ILE A 379 -2.43 4.54 0.28
C ILE A 379 -1.70 5.88 0.18
N GLU A 380 -0.39 5.87 -0.10
CA GLU A 380 0.42 7.07 -0.23
C GLU A 380 -0.16 8.04 -1.28
N LEU A 381 -0.37 7.56 -2.51
CA LEU A 381 -0.93 8.37 -3.60
C LEU A 381 -2.36 8.88 -3.29
N SER A 382 -3.23 8.04 -2.72
CA SER A 382 -4.61 8.45 -2.39
C SER A 382 -4.67 9.45 -1.23
N THR A 383 -3.70 9.45 -0.34
CA THR A 383 -3.66 10.36 0.81
C THR A 383 -2.99 11.68 0.44
N ALA A 384 -1.94 11.64 -0.39
CA ALA A 384 -1.34 12.82 -1.00
C ALA A 384 -2.33 13.60 -1.89
N ALA A 385 -3.11 12.90 -2.71
CA ALA A 385 -4.13 13.54 -3.54
C ALA A 385 -5.23 14.26 -2.73
N ILE A 386 -5.51 13.82 -1.50
CA ILE A 386 -6.46 14.50 -0.61
C ILE A 386 -5.76 15.63 0.16
N ALA A 387 -4.55 15.41 0.66
CA ALA A 387 -3.72 16.43 1.32
C ALA A 387 -3.43 17.66 0.43
N ALA A 388 -3.44 17.48 -0.89
CA ALA A 388 -3.38 18.56 -1.88
C ALA A 388 -4.54 19.57 -1.79
N ALA A 389 -5.69 19.15 -1.25
CA ALA A 389 -6.91 19.93 -1.15
C ALA A 389 -7.49 19.96 0.29
N ASP A 390 -6.74 19.50 1.29
CA ASP A 390 -7.21 19.38 2.67
C ASP A 390 -7.18 20.75 3.36
N ASP A 391 -8.29 21.18 3.95
CA ASP A 391 -8.40 22.45 4.69
C ASP A 391 -7.78 22.36 6.10
N TRP A 392 -7.29 21.18 6.47
CA TRP A 392 -6.74 20.82 7.80
C TRP A 392 -7.76 20.92 8.94
N LEU A 393 -9.06 20.94 8.61
CA LEU A 393 -10.15 20.97 9.58
C LEU A 393 -10.36 19.59 10.24
N LEU A 394 -10.20 19.51 11.56
CA LEU A 394 -10.42 18.28 12.32
C LEU A 394 -11.91 17.98 12.49
N THR A 395 -12.40 16.97 11.78
CA THR A 395 -13.80 16.55 11.76
C THR A 395 -13.96 15.12 12.27
N TYR A 396 -15.17 14.75 12.70
CA TYR A 396 -15.52 13.34 12.91
C TYR A 396 -15.65 12.62 11.55
N PRO A 397 -15.38 11.31 11.48
CA PRO A 397 -15.52 10.58 10.22
C PRO A 397 -16.98 10.63 9.74
N PRO A 398 -17.22 10.73 8.41
CA PRO A 398 -18.56 10.85 7.88
C PRO A 398 -19.40 9.60 8.22
N VAL A 399 -20.60 9.83 8.75
CA VAL A 399 -21.56 8.77 9.11
C VAL A 399 -22.09 8.10 7.83
N GLY A 400 -21.34 7.13 7.29
CA GLY A 400 -21.66 6.45 6.04
C GLY A 400 -20.55 5.58 5.45
N THR A 401 -19.27 5.78 5.82
CA THR A 401 -18.19 4.84 5.45
C THR A 401 -18.37 3.52 6.20
N ARG A 402 -18.82 2.49 5.47
CA ARG A 402 -19.17 1.16 5.98
C ARG A 402 -18.00 0.49 6.72
N SER A 403 -17.95 0.61 8.05
CA SER A 403 -17.26 -0.38 8.87
C SER A 403 -18.10 -1.65 8.88
N LEU A 404 -17.69 -2.65 8.11
CA LEU A 404 -18.36 -3.96 8.03
C LEU A 404 -17.97 -4.86 9.21
N SER A 405 -18.22 -4.39 10.42
CA SER A 405 -18.14 -5.21 11.64
C SER A 405 -19.43 -5.07 12.45
N THR A 406 -20.21 -6.14 12.52
CA THR A 406 -21.53 -6.22 13.18
C THR A 406 -21.43 -6.31 14.70
N ALA A 407 -20.58 -5.48 15.31
CA ALA A 407 -20.32 -5.46 16.75
C ALA A 407 -20.63 -4.08 17.37
N SER A 408 -21.83 -3.94 17.93
CA SER A 408 -22.19 -2.90 18.93
C SER A 408 -22.04 -1.43 18.50
N LEU A 409 -22.95 -0.94 17.64
CA LEU A 409 -23.06 0.50 17.30
C LEU A 409 -23.24 1.43 18.52
N GLY A 410 -23.77 0.94 19.65
CA GLY A 410 -24.17 1.80 20.78
C GLY A 410 -23.03 2.38 21.63
N SER A 411 -21.78 1.92 21.51
CA SER A 411 -20.71 2.27 22.47
C SER A 411 -19.39 2.75 21.86
N MET A 412 -19.20 2.70 20.53
CA MET A 412 -17.92 3.10 19.90
C MET A 412 -17.92 4.51 19.28
N ILE A 413 -19.11 5.11 19.05
CA ILE A 413 -19.22 6.41 18.39
C ILE A 413 -18.61 7.54 19.23
N SER A 414 -18.62 7.44 20.57
CA SER A 414 -18.13 8.51 21.47
C SER A 414 -16.60 8.55 21.68
N LEU A 415 -15.82 7.76 20.94
CA LEU A 415 -14.37 7.59 21.17
C LEU A 415 -13.49 7.77 19.92
N GLN A 416 -14.07 8.05 18.75
CA GLN A 416 -13.28 8.26 17.54
C GLN A 416 -12.64 9.67 17.54
N PRO A 417 -11.31 9.78 17.30
CA PRO A 417 -10.64 11.07 17.26
C PRO A 417 -11.11 11.91 16.06
N LYS A 418 -11.18 13.23 16.24
CA LYS A 418 -11.32 14.17 15.12
C LYS A 418 -10.01 14.18 14.32
N LEU A 419 -10.10 14.12 13.00
CA LEU A 419 -8.97 14.10 12.06
C LEU A 419 -9.32 14.95 10.83
N SER A 420 -8.32 15.38 10.06
CA SER A 420 -8.56 16.00 8.74
C SER A 420 -8.93 14.95 7.68
N SER A 421 -9.31 15.41 6.50
CA SER A 421 -9.82 14.52 5.44
C SER A 421 -8.75 13.53 4.94
N SER A 422 -7.50 13.96 4.81
CA SER A 422 -6.36 13.11 4.43
C SER A 422 -6.02 12.07 5.52
N ALA A 423 -6.04 12.46 6.79
CA ALA A 423 -5.82 11.57 7.93
C ALA A 423 -6.92 10.51 8.08
N HIS A 424 -8.19 10.87 7.86
CA HIS A 424 -9.29 9.89 7.81
C HIS A 424 -9.12 8.89 6.67
N ARG A 425 -8.68 9.35 5.49
CA ARG A 425 -8.39 8.46 4.35
C ARG A 425 -7.27 7.48 4.66
N PHE A 426 -6.15 7.99 5.20
CA PHE A 426 -5.00 7.19 5.60
C PHE A 426 -5.40 6.13 6.64
N SER A 427 -6.07 6.57 7.71
CA SER A 427 -6.62 5.71 8.77
C SER A 427 -7.51 4.59 8.22
N THR A 428 -8.44 4.92 7.32
CA THR A 428 -9.40 3.95 6.74
C THR A 428 -8.67 2.92 5.89
N MET A 429 -7.81 3.34 4.96
CA MET A 429 -7.14 2.41 4.06
C MET A 429 -6.11 1.54 4.78
N VAL A 430 -5.44 2.03 5.83
CA VAL A 430 -4.55 1.20 6.67
C VAL A 430 -5.35 0.19 7.50
N GLN A 431 -6.56 0.54 7.98
CA GLN A 431 -7.44 -0.42 8.64
C GLN A 431 -7.91 -1.52 7.67
N GLU A 432 -8.35 -1.15 6.46
CA GLU A 432 -8.70 -2.11 5.39
C GLU A 432 -7.52 -3.02 5.04
N LEU A 433 -6.31 -2.47 4.88
CA LEU A 433 -5.07 -3.22 4.63
C LEU A 433 -4.79 -4.23 5.76
N CYS A 434 -4.88 -3.82 7.02
CA CYS A 434 -4.62 -4.71 8.15
C CYS A 434 -5.69 -5.79 8.32
N GLU A 435 -6.95 -5.52 7.95
CA GLU A 435 -8.03 -6.52 7.89
C GLU A 435 -7.75 -7.54 6.76
N ASP A 436 -7.49 -7.07 5.54
CA ASP A 436 -7.22 -7.91 4.37
C ASP A 436 -5.97 -8.81 4.60
N VAL A 437 -4.88 -8.27 5.16
CA VAL A 437 -3.65 -9.05 5.46
C VAL A 437 -3.83 -9.98 6.66
N GLY A 438 -4.51 -9.54 7.72
CA GLY A 438 -4.78 -10.39 8.90
C GLY A 438 -5.58 -11.64 8.55
N SER A 439 -6.36 -11.58 7.47
CA SER A 439 -7.13 -12.70 6.92
C SER A 439 -6.28 -13.83 6.29
N LEU A 440 -4.98 -13.61 6.04
CA LEU A 440 -4.05 -14.52 5.34
C LEU A 440 -2.88 -14.98 6.22
N GLU A 441 -3.17 -15.48 7.41
CA GLU A 441 -2.18 -15.90 8.41
C GLU A 441 -1.08 -16.82 7.88
N ILE A 442 -1.50 -17.79 7.06
CA ILE A 442 -0.66 -18.86 6.48
C ILE A 442 0.52 -18.28 5.67
N MET A 443 0.40 -17.05 5.15
CA MET A 443 1.45 -16.42 4.35
C MET A 443 2.49 -15.61 5.15
N GLN A 444 2.30 -15.41 6.46
CA GLN A 444 3.26 -14.70 7.34
C GLN A 444 3.61 -13.26 6.89
N LEU A 445 2.68 -12.57 6.21
CA LEU A 445 2.91 -11.24 5.62
C LEU A 445 2.87 -10.07 6.62
N SER A 446 2.64 -10.35 7.90
CA SER A 446 2.43 -9.34 8.95
C SER A 446 3.61 -8.37 9.12
N GLU A 447 4.85 -8.87 9.09
CA GLU A 447 6.05 -8.04 9.22
C GLU A 447 6.23 -7.10 8.01
N GLN A 448 6.08 -7.63 6.79
CA GLN A 448 6.18 -6.83 5.55
C GLN A 448 5.08 -5.76 5.48
N ALA A 449 3.83 -6.13 5.82
CA ALA A 449 2.73 -5.17 5.88
C ALA A 449 2.97 -4.08 6.93
N LEU A 450 3.51 -4.44 8.10
CA LEU A 450 3.82 -3.47 9.16
C LEU A 450 4.97 -2.53 8.80
N GLY A 451 6.03 -3.06 8.17
CA GLY A 451 7.12 -2.25 7.61
C GLY A 451 6.62 -1.28 6.56
N GLY A 452 5.75 -1.73 5.66
CA GLY A 452 5.07 -0.90 4.67
C GLY A 452 4.21 0.21 5.29
N VAL A 453 3.37 -0.12 6.28
CA VAL A 453 2.55 0.87 7.00
C VAL A 453 3.42 1.93 7.71
N LEU A 454 4.56 1.53 8.28
CA LEU A 454 5.51 2.48 8.88
C LEU A 454 6.14 3.40 7.81
N GLN A 455 6.50 2.87 6.64
CA GLN A 455 7.01 3.66 5.52
C GLN A 455 5.95 4.64 4.99
N SER A 456 4.72 4.20 4.78
CA SER A 456 3.65 5.09 4.32
C SER A 456 3.24 6.13 5.38
N PHE A 457 3.38 5.83 6.67
CA PHE A 457 3.24 6.84 7.73
C PHE A 457 4.39 7.85 7.72
N ASN A 458 5.64 7.42 7.45
CA ASN A 458 6.76 8.34 7.25
C ASN A 458 6.52 9.28 6.05
N SER A 459 6.07 8.74 4.91
CA SER A 459 5.64 9.52 3.74
C SER A 459 4.54 10.53 4.10
N TYR A 460 3.55 10.12 4.90
CA TYR A 460 2.48 11.01 5.39
C TYR A 460 3.01 12.11 6.34
N VAL A 461 3.94 11.79 7.23
CA VAL A 461 4.56 12.75 8.16
C VAL A 461 5.40 13.78 7.41
N ASN A 462 6.23 13.36 6.45
CA ASN A 462 7.01 14.29 5.61
C ASN A 462 6.09 15.22 4.79
N MET A 463 4.95 14.70 4.35
CA MET A 463 3.91 15.50 3.70
C MET A 463 3.27 16.54 4.63
N MET A 464 3.13 16.25 5.94
CA MET A 464 2.74 17.26 6.94
C MET A 464 3.84 18.28 7.20
N ILE A 465 5.12 17.88 7.22
CA ILE A 465 6.25 18.81 7.34
C ILE A 465 6.23 19.80 6.17
N ASN A 466 6.06 19.31 4.94
CA ASN A 466 5.97 20.14 3.74
C ASN A 466 4.71 21.03 3.65
N ALA A 467 3.73 20.85 4.55
CA ALA A 467 2.56 21.72 4.69
C ALA A 467 2.80 22.87 5.68
N LEU A 468 3.85 22.82 6.49
CA LEU A 468 4.26 23.90 7.39
C LEU A 468 4.89 25.07 6.60
N PRO A 469 4.58 26.34 6.93
CA PRO A 469 5.28 27.48 6.35
C PRO A 469 6.81 27.43 6.54
N GLY A 470 7.56 28.12 5.69
CA GLY A 470 9.04 28.17 5.77
C GLY A 470 9.79 26.88 5.37
N SER A 471 9.13 25.73 5.23
CA SER A 471 9.77 24.41 4.98
C SER A 471 10.59 24.26 3.67
N MET A 472 10.76 25.31 2.86
CA MET A 472 11.51 25.25 1.59
C MET A 472 12.97 25.75 1.67
N GLU A 473 13.39 26.42 2.74
CA GLU A 473 14.70 27.09 2.74
C GLU A 473 15.89 26.14 2.92
N THR A 474 15.68 24.92 3.42
CA THR A 474 16.74 23.95 3.72
C THR A 474 16.96 22.84 2.69
N GLU A 475 16.06 22.63 1.71
CA GLU A 475 16.10 21.45 0.81
C GLU A 475 16.32 21.75 -0.68
N ASN A 476 16.62 23.00 -1.07
CA ASN A 476 16.85 23.37 -2.48
C ASN A 476 18.21 22.92 -3.07
N LEU A 477 18.68 21.72 -2.71
CA LEU A 477 19.90 21.10 -3.25
C LEU A 477 19.66 19.79 -4.02
N GLU A 478 18.49 19.15 -3.87
CA GLU A 478 18.07 18.02 -4.71
C GLU A 478 16.69 18.28 -5.32
N GLY A 479 16.64 18.38 -6.65
CA GLY A 479 15.43 18.83 -7.35
C GLY A 479 14.32 17.78 -7.35
N SER A 480 13.28 17.98 -6.53
CA SER A 480 11.99 17.30 -6.68
C SER A 480 10.83 18.06 -6.03
N GLY A 481 9.71 18.18 -6.76
CA GLY A 481 8.40 18.47 -6.15
C GLY A 481 8.03 19.94 -5.98
N SER A 482 7.35 20.51 -6.97
CA SER A 482 6.36 21.57 -6.73
C SER A 482 5.41 21.14 -5.60
N ARG A 483 5.11 22.02 -4.61
CA ARG A 483 4.25 21.68 -3.46
C ARG A 483 2.95 21.00 -3.92
N ILE A 484 2.85 19.68 -3.67
CA ILE A 484 1.65 18.88 -3.94
C ILE A 484 0.64 19.04 -2.79
N VAL A 485 1.00 19.73 -1.71
CA VAL A 485 0.26 19.79 -0.44
C VAL A 485 -0.23 21.21 -0.17
N LYS A 486 -1.43 21.36 0.40
CA LYS A 486 -1.97 22.66 0.79
C LYS A 486 -1.29 23.17 2.07
N MET A 487 -0.93 24.45 2.11
CA MET A 487 -0.26 25.05 3.27
C MET A 487 -1.19 25.14 4.48
N ALA A 488 -0.63 24.96 5.68
CA ALA A 488 -1.26 25.26 6.95
C ALA A 488 -0.90 26.70 7.37
N GLU A 489 -1.67 27.67 6.87
CA GLU A 489 -1.40 29.11 7.03
C GLU A 489 -1.62 29.61 8.46
N SER A 490 -2.56 28.98 9.20
CA SER A 490 -2.86 29.33 10.60
C SER A 490 -2.31 28.33 11.61
N GLU A 491 -1.96 28.79 12.81
CA GLU A 491 -1.53 27.92 13.92
C GLU A 491 -2.55 26.82 14.24
N ILE A 492 -3.85 27.08 14.07
CA ILE A 492 -4.92 26.08 14.24
C ILE A 492 -4.73 24.92 13.25
N GLN A 493 -4.43 25.21 11.99
CA GLN A 493 -4.16 24.20 10.98
C GLN A 493 -2.83 23.47 11.25
N GLN A 494 -1.78 24.19 11.65
CA GLN A 494 -0.46 23.61 11.95
C GLN A 494 -0.53 22.65 13.16
N ILE A 495 -1.25 23.03 14.22
CA ILE A 495 -1.53 22.16 15.37
C ILE A 495 -2.47 21.00 14.98
N ALA A 496 -3.36 21.19 14.00
CA ALA A 496 -4.14 20.09 13.43
C ALA A 496 -3.29 19.06 12.66
N LEU A 497 -2.21 19.47 11.97
CA LEU A 497 -1.24 18.54 11.38
C LEU A 497 -0.58 17.66 12.45
N LEU A 498 -0.13 18.29 13.55
CA LEU A 498 0.42 17.58 14.71
C LEU A 498 -0.61 16.64 15.34
N ALA A 499 -1.87 17.07 15.47
CA ALA A 499 -2.95 16.26 16.01
C ALA A 499 -3.21 15.01 15.14
N ASN A 500 -3.29 15.16 13.81
CA ASN A 500 -3.39 14.05 12.88
C ASN A 500 -2.27 13.02 13.11
N ALA A 501 -1.01 13.45 13.10
CA ALA A 501 0.15 12.57 13.26
C ALA A 501 0.17 11.85 14.63
N VAL A 502 -0.07 12.60 15.72
CA VAL A 502 -0.15 12.07 17.10
C VAL A 502 -1.27 11.03 17.25
N LEU A 503 -2.47 11.32 16.75
CA LEU A 503 -3.66 10.47 16.92
C LEU A 503 -3.55 9.19 16.07
N LEU A 504 -2.94 9.29 14.88
CA LEU A 504 -2.57 8.12 14.06
C LEU A 504 -1.56 7.22 14.79
N ALA A 505 -0.48 7.81 15.32
CA ALA A 505 0.63 7.06 15.93
C ALA A 505 0.32 6.45 17.31
N ASP A 506 -0.45 7.13 18.17
CA ASP A 506 -0.68 6.70 19.55
C ASP A 506 -1.78 5.63 19.67
N ASP A 507 -2.79 5.70 18.80
CA ASP A 507 -4.07 5.02 18.96
C ASP A 507 -4.52 4.24 17.71
N ILE A 508 -4.53 4.83 16.51
CA ILE A 508 -5.08 4.16 15.31
C ILE A 508 -4.15 3.07 14.77
N LEU A 509 -2.90 3.40 14.43
CA LEU A 509 -1.95 2.46 13.84
C LEU A 509 -1.60 1.31 14.81
N PRO A 510 -1.40 1.54 16.13
CA PRO A 510 -1.18 0.43 17.07
C PRO A 510 -2.38 -0.50 17.24
N ARG A 511 -3.61 -0.03 17.01
CA ARG A 511 -4.83 -0.87 17.00
C ARG A 511 -4.97 -1.67 15.70
N ALA A 512 -4.69 -1.05 14.55
CA ALA A 512 -4.67 -1.75 13.26
C ALA A 512 -3.62 -2.87 13.25
N ALA A 513 -2.38 -2.57 13.70
CA ALA A 513 -1.31 -3.55 13.84
C ALA A 513 -1.64 -4.68 14.83
N ALA A 514 -2.38 -4.41 15.92
CA ALA A 514 -2.78 -5.44 16.87
C ALA A 514 -3.64 -6.55 16.25
N ARG A 515 -4.42 -6.24 15.20
CA ARG A 515 -5.23 -7.23 14.46
C ARG A 515 -4.37 -8.21 13.66
N LEU A 516 -3.21 -7.77 13.16
CA LEU A 516 -2.23 -8.63 12.47
C LEU A 516 -1.59 -9.64 13.44
N SER A 517 -1.43 -9.28 14.72
CA SER A 517 -0.85 -10.14 15.75
C SER A 517 -1.87 -11.02 16.47
N SER A 518 -3.09 -10.53 16.72
CA SER A 518 -4.10 -11.26 17.51
C SER A 518 -4.67 -12.48 16.80
N SER A 519 -4.60 -12.52 15.47
CA SER A 519 -5.13 -13.64 14.69
C SER A 519 -4.35 -14.93 14.96
N GLN A 520 -3.02 -14.84 15.17
CA GLN A 520 -2.11 -15.96 15.46
C GLN A 520 -2.50 -16.79 16.71
N GLN A 521 -3.50 -16.34 17.47
CA GLN A 521 -3.93 -16.89 18.74
C GLN A 521 -5.19 -17.79 18.65
N TRP A 522 -5.75 -18.03 17.46
CA TRP A 522 -6.94 -18.91 17.30
C TRP A 522 -6.70 -20.34 17.82
N ASN A 523 -5.44 -20.81 17.87
CA ASN A 523 -5.05 -22.08 18.48
C ASN A 523 -5.17 -22.14 20.03
N ARG A 524 -5.78 -21.14 20.69
CA ARG A 524 -6.18 -21.20 22.11
C ARG A 524 -7.62 -20.74 22.33
N ALA A 525 -8.57 -21.48 21.77
CA ALA A 525 -9.97 -21.36 22.10
C ALA A 525 -10.31 -22.01 23.46
N ASP A 526 -10.02 -21.31 24.56
CA ASP A 526 -10.88 -21.26 25.75
C ASP A 526 -10.32 -20.28 26.81
N GLU A 527 -10.86 -19.04 26.85
CA GLU A 527 -11.12 -18.28 28.08
C GLU A 527 -11.94 -17.00 27.75
N PRO A 528 -12.88 -16.57 28.62
CA PRO A 528 -13.77 -15.46 28.31
C PRO A 528 -13.11 -14.09 28.46
N GLN A 529 -13.42 -13.18 27.53
CA GLN A 529 -12.88 -11.81 27.46
C GLN A 529 -12.99 -11.03 28.78
N ARG A 530 -11.85 -10.79 29.46
CA ARG A 530 -11.76 -9.72 30.45
C ARG A 530 -11.36 -8.39 29.80
N ARG A 531 -12.30 -7.45 29.83
CA ARG A 531 -12.08 -6.05 29.52
C ARG A 531 -11.13 -5.44 30.55
N THR A 532 -9.95 -5.01 30.11
CA THR A 532 -9.13 -3.85 30.54
C THR A 532 -7.70 -4.13 30.07
N TRP A 533 -7.30 -3.55 28.94
CA TRP A 533 -5.95 -3.77 28.39
C TRP A 533 -4.94 -2.91 29.15
N ASP A 534 -4.34 -3.47 30.20
CA ASP A 534 -3.27 -2.82 30.94
C ASP A 534 -2.10 -2.44 30.03
N LYS A 535 -1.71 -1.16 30.10
CA LYS A 535 -0.64 -0.57 29.28
C LYS A 535 0.73 -1.26 29.48
N GLN A 536 0.88 -2.03 30.57
CA GLN A 536 2.10 -2.74 30.97
C GLN A 536 2.40 -4.01 30.14
N ASN A 537 1.38 -4.68 29.56
CA ASN A 537 1.50 -6.04 29.00
C ASN A 537 1.45 -6.13 27.46
N ARG A 538 1.76 -5.04 26.74
CA ARG A 538 1.87 -5.09 25.26
C ARG A 538 3.09 -5.90 24.81
N PRO A 539 3.00 -6.71 23.73
CA PRO A 539 4.12 -7.48 23.19
C PRO A 539 5.28 -6.57 22.70
N PRO A 540 6.52 -7.07 22.70
CA PRO A 540 7.71 -6.24 22.46
C PRO A 540 7.72 -5.56 21.08
N GLU A 541 7.23 -6.24 20.05
CA GLU A 541 7.09 -5.71 18.68
C GLU A 541 6.18 -4.48 18.64
N GLN A 542 5.01 -4.53 19.30
CA GLN A 542 4.09 -3.39 19.36
C GLN A 542 4.70 -2.20 20.12
N ARG A 543 5.61 -2.45 21.07
CA ARG A 543 6.38 -1.39 21.75
C ARG A 543 7.46 -0.79 20.85
N GLU A 544 8.11 -1.58 19.99
CA GLU A 544 9.06 -1.05 19.00
C GLU A 544 8.36 -0.27 17.90
N LEU A 545 7.26 -0.80 17.34
CA LEU A 545 6.39 -0.08 16.41
C LEU A 545 5.99 1.29 16.96
N LYS A 546 5.43 1.33 18.17
CA LYS A 546 5.03 2.59 18.79
C LYS A 546 6.19 3.56 18.97
N ARG A 547 7.39 3.07 19.34
CA ARG A 547 8.60 3.90 19.43
C ARG A 547 9.06 4.44 18.08
N ARG A 548 8.91 3.68 16.98
CA ARG A 548 9.23 4.14 15.62
C ARG A 548 8.21 5.18 15.13
N LEU A 549 6.92 4.91 15.29
CA LEU A 549 5.86 5.88 14.97
C LEU A 549 6.02 7.19 15.75
N GLN A 550 6.37 7.12 17.04
CA GLN A 550 6.58 8.32 17.86
C GLN A 550 7.79 9.15 17.38
N ARG A 551 8.90 8.53 16.95
CA ARG A 551 10.06 9.25 16.38
C ARG A 551 9.66 10.10 15.17
N LEU A 552 8.77 9.59 14.31
CA LEU A 552 8.26 10.33 13.14
C LEU A 552 7.36 11.51 13.57
N VAL A 553 6.49 11.30 14.55
CA VAL A 553 5.69 12.39 15.14
C VAL A 553 6.57 13.46 15.80
N ASP A 554 7.68 13.04 16.41
CA ASP A 554 8.63 13.96 17.04
C ASP A 554 9.38 14.79 15.97
N GLN A 555 9.75 14.23 14.81
CA GLN A 555 10.30 14.99 13.67
C GLN A 555 9.37 16.13 13.22
N LEU A 556 8.07 15.86 13.03
CA LEU A 556 7.09 16.91 12.68
C LEU A 556 6.98 17.98 13.78
N ARG A 557 7.06 17.58 15.06
CA ARG A 557 7.05 18.51 16.19
C ARG A 557 8.29 19.39 16.20
N ASP A 558 9.46 18.82 15.95
CA ASP A 558 10.73 19.54 15.95
C ASP A 558 10.79 20.52 14.76
N SER A 559 10.24 20.17 13.58
CA SER A 559 10.06 21.10 12.46
C SER A 559 9.13 22.27 12.80
N PHE A 560 7.97 21.99 13.41
CA PHE A 560 7.02 23.02 13.89
C PHE A 560 7.67 23.95 14.91
N CYS A 561 8.39 23.40 15.90
CA CYS A 561 9.05 24.21 16.93
C CYS A 561 10.17 25.06 16.33
N ARG A 562 10.96 24.52 15.40
CA ARG A 562 12.01 25.24 14.68
C ARG A 562 11.45 26.40 13.87
N GLN A 563 10.41 26.18 13.07
CA GLN A 563 9.76 27.23 12.28
C GLN A 563 9.28 28.37 13.19
N HIS A 564 8.53 28.06 14.25
CA HIS A 564 8.02 29.09 15.16
C HIS A 564 9.08 29.80 15.99
N ALA A 565 10.23 29.16 16.24
CA ALA A 565 11.41 29.79 16.84
C ALA A 565 12.09 30.75 15.85
N LEU A 566 12.27 30.35 14.58
CA LEU A 566 12.83 31.22 13.54
C LEU A 566 11.96 32.47 13.34
N GLU A 567 10.63 32.32 13.29
CA GLU A 567 9.66 33.43 13.25
C GLU A 567 9.71 34.38 14.48
N LEU A 568 10.27 33.94 15.61
CA LEU A 568 10.44 34.79 16.81
C LEU A 568 11.81 35.47 16.82
N ILE A 569 12.86 34.75 16.40
CA ILE A 569 14.26 35.14 16.50
C ILE A 569 14.68 36.04 15.33
N PHE A 570 14.10 35.86 14.15
CA PHE A 570 14.36 36.69 12.97
C PHE A 570 13.15 37.55 12.64
N ALA A 571 13.40 38.80 12.26
CA ALA A 571 12.38 39.72 11.75
C ALA A 571 12.11 39.46 10.26
N GLU A 572 10.98 39.96 9.75
CA GLU A 572 10.55 39.77 8.35
C GLU A 572 11.52 40.40 7.32
N ASP A 573 12.39 41.31 7.75
CA ASP A 573 13.46 41.94 6.95
C ASP A 573 14.80 41.17 7.00
N GLY A 574 14.86 40.07 7.74
CA GLY A 574 16.07 39.27 7.98
C GLY A 574 16.94 39.74 9.14
N GLY A 575 16.52 40.77 9.89
CA GLY A 575 17.23 41.21 11.10
C GLY A 575 17.17 40.19 12.24
N VAL A 576 18.25 40.04 13.00
CA VAL A 576 18.27 39.23 14.22
C VAL A 576 17.63 40.02 15.37
N ARG A 577 16.59 39.44 15.98
CA ARG A 577 15.85 40.03 17.11
C ARG A 577 16.39 39.58 18.47
N LEU A 578 17.10 38.45 18.50
CA LEU A 578 17.78 37.90 19.68
C LEU A 578 19.29 38.16 19.58
N GLY A 579 19.68 39.42 19.48
CA GLY A 579 21.08 39.85 19.40
C GLY A 579 21.68 40.16 20.77
N ALA A 580 23.02 40.11 20.87
CA ALA A 580 23.75 40.55 22.07
C ALA A 580 23.55 42.06 22.33
N ASP A 581 23.37 42.85 21.27
CA ASP A 581 23.14 44.30 21.32
C ASP A 581 21.91 44.70 22.17
N MET A 582 20.90 43.83 22.26
CA MET A 582 19.74 43.98 23.13
C MET A 582 20.13 44.20 24.61
N TYR A 583 21.21 43.57 25.07
CA TYR A 583 21.74 43.75 26.43
C TYR A 583 22.90 44.75 26.47
N LEU A 584 23.82 44.69 25.49
CA LEU A 584 25.02 45.53 25.43
C LEU A 584 24.74 47.03 25.20
N SER A 585 23.52 47.39 24.79
CA SER A 585 23.10 48.79 24.59
C SER A 585 22.59 49.48 25.87
N LEU A 586 22.14 48.72 26.87
CA LEU A 586 21.51 49.26 28.09
C LEU A 586 22.47 50.08 28.94
N ASP A 587 23.71 49.62 29.09
CA ASP A 587 24.78 50.31 29.84
C ASP A 587 25.32 51.57 29.13
N GLY A 588 24.82 51.92 27.94
CA GLY A 588 25.15 53.14 27.20
C GLY A 588 24.24 54.34 27.49
N GLY A 589 23.13 54.14 28.20
CA GLY A 589 22.16 55.19 28.57
C GLY A 589 22.62 56.09 29.71
N ARG A 590 21.92 57.22 29.92
CA ARG A 590 22.08 58.06 31.13
C ARG A 590 20.98 57.87 32.17
N ASP A 591 19.90 57.23 31.79
CA ASP A 591 18.70 57.00 32.59
C ASP A 591 18.57 55.49 32.85
N GLU A 592 18.05 55.11 34.02
CA GLU A 592 17.78 53.69 34.33
C GLU A 592 16.66 53.15 33.43
N PRO A 593 16.77 51.90 32.92
CA PRO A 593 15.73 51.30 32.10
C PRO A 593 14.46 51.01 32.91
N GLU A 594 13.29 51.12 32.27
CA GLU A 594 12.04 50.62 32.86
C GLU A 594 12.06 49.09 32.90
N TRP A 595 12.19 48.52 34.10
CA TRP A 595 12.35 47.07 34.30
C TRP A 595 11.13 46.27 33.83
N PHE A 596 11.29 45.61 32.69
CA PHE A 596 10.29 44.73 32.09
C PHE A 596 11.00 43.68 31.22
N PRO A 597 10.46 42.45 31.06
CA PRO A 597 11.06 41.44 30.19
C PRO A 597 11.22 41.94 28.74
N SER A 598 12.32 41.60 28.07
CA SER A 598 12.63 42.08 26.72
C SER A 598 11.56 41.65 25.72
N PRO A 599 11.30 42.45 24.65
CA PRO A 599 10.16 42.25 23.75
C PRO A 599 10.04 40.83 23.17
N ILE A 600 11.16 40.19 22.84
CA ILE A 600 11.18 38.82 22.30
C ILE A 600 10.63 37.78 23.28
N TYR A 601 10.88 37.91 24.58
CA TYR A 601 10.34 36.99 25.58
C TYR A 601 8.87 37.28 25.90
N GLN A 602 8.45 38.55 25.84
CA GLN A 602 7.02 38.91 25.89
C GLN A 602 6.26 38.24 24.73
N GLU A 603 6.80 38.32 23.50
CA GLU A 603 6.20 37.68 22.33
C GLU A 603 6.23 36.16 22.41
N LEU A 604 7.31 35.56 22.91
CA LEU A 604 7.37 34.12 23.20
C LEU A 604 6.26 33.71 24.18
N PHE A 605 6.06 34.46 25.26
CA PHE A 605 4.98 34.21 26.23
C PHE A 605 3.59 34.34 25.61
N VAL A 606 3.35 35.38 24.79
CA VAL A 606 2.08 35.58 24.09
C VAL A 606 1.82 34.46 23.07
N LYS A 607 2.83 34.07 22.27
CA LYS A 607 2.74 32.98 21.29
C LYS A 607 2.51 31.62 21.95
N LEU A 608 3.23 31.32 23.04
CA LEU A 608 2.99 30.11 23.85
C LEU A 608 1.58 30.10 24.46
N THR A 609 1.08 31.24 24.95
CA THR A 609 -0.29 31.34 25.50
C THR A 609 -1.35 31.11 24.41
N ARG A 610 -1.14 31.66 23.21
CA ARG A 610 -2.02 31.43 22.04
C ARG A 610 -2.03 29.97 21.60
N ILE A 611 -0.84 29.37 21.43
CA ILE A 611 -0.67 27.95 21.10
C ILE A 611 -1.26 27.05 22.19
N ALA A 612 -1.11 27.39 23.47
CA ALA A 612 -1.68 26.63 24.58
C ALA A 612 -3.21 26.59 24.53
N SER A 613 -3.85 27.72 24.23
CA SER A 613 -5.31 27.79 24.06
C SER A 613 -5.78 26.90 22.90
N ILE A 614 -5.17 27.04 21.73
CA ILE A 614 -5.52 26.25 20.54
C ILE A 614 -5.28 24.75 20.77
N ALA A 615 -4.16 24.40 21.40
CA ALA A 615 -3.81 23.02 21.72
C ALA A 615 -4.76 22.40 22.77
N SER A 616 -5.27 23.19 23.72
CA SER A 616 -6.30 22.74 24.67
C SER A 616 -7.59 22.32 23.96
N ASP A 617 -8.04 23.12 22.99
CA ASP A 617 -9.27 22.87 22.22
C ASP A 617 -9.13 21.70 21.22
N ILE A 618 -7.92 21.45 20.71
CA ILE A 618 -7.63 20.34 19.79
C ILE A 618 -7.36 19.04 20.55
N PHE A 619 -6.63 19.07 21.66
CA PHE A 619 -6.22 17.89 22.45
C PHE A 619 -7.10 17.65 23.69
N VAL A 620 -8.41 17.89 23.60
CA VAL A 620 -9.37 17.65 24.69
C VAL A 620 -9.23 16.22 25.25
N GLY A 621 -9.00 16.12 26.56
CA GLY A 621 -8.77 14.86 27.27
C GLY A 621 -7.39 14.21 27.01
N ARG A 622 -6.49 14.89 26.28
CA ARG A 622 -5.12 14.44 25.97
C ARG A 622 -4.07 15.55 26.21
N GLU A 623 -4.28 16.37 27.23
CA GLU A 623 -3.49 17.56 27.63
C GLU A 623 -1.97 17.39 27.55
N ARG A 624 -1.46 16.19 27.86
CA ARG A 624 -0.03 15.85 27.77
C ARG A 624 0.59 16.21 26.41
N PHE A 625 -0.14 16.13 25.30
CA PHE A 625 0.39 16.50 23.99
C PHE A 625 0.60 18.02 23.85
N ALA A 626 -0.31 18.83 24.40
CA ALA A 626 -0.13 20.28 24.49
C ALA A 626 1.07 20.63 25.39
N THR A 627 1.19 20.01 26.57
CA THR A 627 2.34 20.23 27.47
C THR A 627 3.68 19.90 26.81
N ILE A 628 3.77 18.78 26.07
CA ILE A 628 4.99 18.40 25.34
C ILE A 628 5.29 19.39 24.22
N LEU A 629 4.27 19.91 23.53
CA LEU A 629 4.44 20.92 22.47
C LEU A 629 5.02 22.23 23.02
N LEU A 630 4.42 22.76 24.08
CA LEU A 630 4.87 24.01 24.73
C LEU A 630 6.27 23.87 25.33
N MET A 631 6.55 22.71 25.94
CA MET A 631 7.89 22.36 26.47
C MET A 631 8.94 22.40 25.36
N ARG A 632 8.67 21.71 24.22
CA ARG A 632 9.60 21.65 23.09
C ARG A 632 9.78 22.98 22.37
N LEU A 633 8.73 23.78 22.22
CA LEU A 633 8.83 25.11 21.62
C LEU A 633 9.69 26.04 22.51
N THR A 634 9.45 26.04 23.83
CA THR A 634 10.25 26.84 24.78
C THR A 634 11.71 26.38 24.81
N GLU A 635 11.94 25.06 24.85
CA GLU A 635 13.29 24.48 24.76
C GLU A 635 14.00 24.87 23.45
N THR A 636 13.30 24.89 22.32
CA THR A 636 13.91 25.21 21.02
C THR A 636 14.42 26.65 20.96
N VAL A 637 13.68 27.61 21.51
CA VAL A 637 14.11 29.02 21.55
C VAL A 637 15.28 29.23 22.51
N ILE A 638 15.24 28.63 23.71
CA ILE A 638 16.30 28.80 24.70
C ILE A 638 17.58 28.03 24.33
N LEU A 639 17.47 26.86 23.68
CA LEU A 639 18.65 26.16 23.13
C LEU A 639 19.28 26.93 21.97
N TRP A 640 18.50 27.66 21.17
CA TRP A 640 19.07 28.54 20.14
C TRP A 640 19.98 29.61 20.78
N LEU A 641 19.53 30.26 21.86
CA LEU A 641 20.35 31.19 22.64
C LEU A 641 21.57 30.52 23.31
N SER A 642 21.40 29.29 23.81
CA SER A 642 22.49 28.49 24.40
C SER A 642 23.64 28.26 23.42
N ASP A 643 23.27 27.95 22.18
CA ASP A 643 24.17 27.39 21.17
C ASP A 643 24.59 28.43 20.11
N ASP A 644 24.07 29.66 20.13
CA ASP A 644 24.48 30.76 19.23
C ASP A 644 25.87 31.30 19.61
N GLN A 645 26.87 30.78 18.91
CA GLN A 645 28.25 31.22 19.05
C GLN A 645 28.44 32.72 18.80
N SER A 646 27.69 33.33 17.87
CA SER A 646 27.87 34.75 17.53
C SER A 646 27.39 35.67 18.64
N PHE A 647 26.23 35.34 19.26
CA PHE A 647 25.71 36.02 20.44
C PHE A 647 26.70 36.00 21.61
N TRP A 648 27.35 34.87 21.86
CA TRP A 648 28.29 34.74 22.97
C TRP A 648 29.67 35.33 22.68
N GLU A 649 30.18 35.26 21.46
CA GLU A 649 31.42 35.96 21.06
C GLU A 649 31.29 37.48 21.29
N ASP A 650 30.15 38.09 20.95
CA ASP A 650 29.88 39.51 21.21
C ASP A 650 29.79 39.86 22.70
N ILE A 651 29.35 38.94 23.57
CA ILE A 651 29.25 39.16 25.03
C ILE A 651 30.57 38.93 25.75
N GLU A 652 31.33 37.91 25.35
CA GLU A 652 32.55 37.45 26.04
C GLU A 652 33.83 38.12 25.52
N GLU A 653 33.92 38.36 24.21
CA GLU A 653 35.12 38.90 23.53
C GLU A 653 34.86 40.22 22.76
N GLY A 654 33.60 40.69 22.73
CA GLY A 654 33.18 41.86 21.97
C GLY A 654 33.77 43.19 22.43
N GLN A 655 33.69 44.21 21.57
CA GLN A 655 34.23 45.55 21.84
C GLN A 655 33.51 46.31 22.97
N ARG A 656 32.29 45.87 23.32
CA ARG A 656 31.51 46.39 24.44
C ARG A 656 31.21 45.23 25.38
N PRO A 657 31.81 45.17 26.59
CA PRO A 657 31.49 44.12 27.54
C PRO A 657 30.06 44.28 28.07
N LEU A 658 29.45 43.16 28.48
CA LEU A 658 28.19 43.18 29.22
C LEU A 658 28.37 43.95 30.54
N GLY A 659 27.52 44.94 30.79
CA GLY A 659 27.54 45.75 32.00
C GLY A 659 26.48 45.37 33.02
N PRO A 660 26.40 46.11 34.15
CA PRO A 660 25.44 45.85 35.22
C PRO A 660 23.98 45.83 34.79
N LEU A 661 23.54 46.79 33.96
CA LEU A 661 22.15 46.89 33.52
C LEU A 661 21.82 45.80 32.50
N GLY A 662 22.74 45.51 31.58
CA GLY A 662 22.63 44.37 30.67
C GLY A 662 22.49 43.04 31.40
N LEU A 663 23.29 42.80 32.45
CA LEU A 663 23.22 41.59 33.27
C LEU A 663 21.90 41.48 34.05
N GLN A 664 21.41 42.57 34.64
CA GLN A 664 20.11 42.60 35.32
C GLN A 664 18.98 42.27 34.35
N GLN A 665 18.95 42.87 33.15
CA GLN A 665 17.94 42.55 32.14
C GLN A 665 18.02 41.09 31.67
N PHE A 666 19.23 40.56 31.47
CA PHE A 666 19.46 39.18 31.09
C PHE A 666 18.91 38.19 32.14
N TYR A 667 19.15 38.47 33.43
CA TYR A 667 18.64 37.66 34.52
C TYR A 667 17.10 37.74 34.61
N LEU A 668 16.53 38.94 34.47
CA LEU A 668 15.08 39.16 34.44
C LEU A 668 14.39 38.38 33.32
N ASP A 669 14.97 38.38 32.13
CA ASP A 669 14.45 37.65 30.96
C ASP A 669 14.44 36.14 31.19
N MET A 670 15.54 35.60 31.72
CA MET A 670 15.66 34.19 32.04
C MET A 670 14.72 33.75 33.16
N GLU A 671 14.57 34.55 34.22
CA GLU A 671 13.64 34.27 35.31
C GLU A 671 12.17 34.39 34.84
N PHE A 672 11.86 35.33 33.96
CA PHE A 672 10.53 35.41 33.32
C PHE A 672 10.19 34.13 32.54
N VAL A 673 11.15 33.56 31.80
CA VAL A 673 10.99 32.27 31.10
C VAL A 673 10.77 31.11 32.08
N ILE A 674 11.54 31.04 33.17
CA ILE A 674 11.33 30.04 34.24
C ILE A 674 9.92 30.18 34.82
N LEU A 675 9.52 31.41 35.16
CA LEU A 675 8.27 31.70 35.84
C LEU A 675 7.06 31.32 34.99
N PHE A 676 6.95 31.80 33.75
CA PHE A 676 5.79 31.43 32.91
C PHE A 676 5.77 29.94 32.57
N SER A 677 6.93 29.32 32.37
CA SER A 677 7.02 27.89 32.03
C SER A 677 6.65 26.99 33.20
N SER A 678 6.95 27.42 34.43
CA SER A 678 6.54 26.72 35.65
C SER A 678 5.02 26.82 35.87
N GLN A 679 4.43 28.01 35.67
CA GLN A 679 2.98 28.23 35.77
C GLN A 679 2.20 27.44 34.72
N GLY A 680 2.69 27.40 33.48
CA GLY A 680 2.15 26.58 32.40
C GLY A 680 2.44 25.08 32.51
N ARG A 681 3.22 24.64 33.51
CA ARG A 681 3.63 23.24 33.75
C ARG A 681 4.43 22.60 32.60
N TYR A 682 5.15 23.39 31.81
CA TYR A 682 5.99 22.91 30.71
C TYR A 682 7.49 23.21 30.91
N LEU A 683 7.90 23.79 32.05
CA LEU A 683 9.30 23.86 32.47
C LEU A 683 9.87 22.43 32.66
N SER A 684 10.78 22.03 31.77
CA SER A 684 11.51 20.76 31.90
C SER A 684 12.74 20.91 32.79
N ARG A 685 13.24 19.79 33.34
CA ARG A 685 14.52 19.78 34.08
C ARG A 685 15.70 20.18 33.20
N ASN A 686 15.64 19.85 31.90
CA ASN A 686 16.68 20.20 30.94
C ASN A 686 16.66 21.71 30.68
N LEU A 687 15.48 22.26 30.37
CA LEU A 687 15.28 23.70 30.17
C LEU A 687 15.76 24.51 31.38
N HIS A 688 15.36 24.12 32.60
CA HIS A 688 15.80 24.79 33.82
C HIS A 688 17.32 24.76 34.03
N GLN A 689 17.99 23.66 33.64
CA GLN A 689 19.44 23.55 33.73
C GLN A 689 20.15 24.39 32.65
N VAL A 690 19.63 24.39 31.42
CA VAL A 690 20.16 25.22 30.32
C VAL A 690 20.06 26.70 30.69
N ILE A 691 18.92 27.16 31.19
CA ILE A 691 18.74 28.54 31.65
C ILE A 691 19.75 28.89 32.75
N LYS A 692 19.96 28.01 33.74
CA LYS A 692 20.97 28.22 34.79
C LYS A 692 22.41 28.29 34.27
N ASN A 693 22.77 27.46 33.29
CA ASN A 693 24.08 27.50 32.65
C ASN A 693 24.29 28.83 31.90
N ILE A 694 23.25 29.27 31.18
CA ILE A 694 23.22 30.53 30.42
C ILE A 694 23.35 31.75 31.35
N ILE A 695 22.61 31.79 32.47
CA ILE A 695 22.76 32.82 33.52
C ILE A 695 24.19 32.80 34.07
N GLY A 696 24.73 31.63 34.40
CA GLY A 696 26.09 31.48 34.91
C GLY A 696 27.14 32.05 33.95
N ARG A 697 27.01 31.75 32.65
CA ARG A 697 27.88 32.26 31.59
C ARG A 697 27.85 33.80 31.49
N ALA A 698 26.66 34.40 31.56
CA ALA A 698 26.53 35.86 31.59
C ALA A 698 27.16 36.51 32.85
N ILE A 699 27.01 35.87 34.01
CA ILE A 699 27.67 36.29 35.27
C ILE A 699 29.21 36.21 35.13
N GLU A 700 29.74 35.16 34.53
CA GLU A 700 31.17 34.98 34.28
C GLU A 700 31.74 36.04 33.31
N ALA A 701 31.00 36.41 32.26
CA ALA A 701 31.39 37.49 31.33
C ALA A 701 31.50 38.87 32.02
N VAL A 702 30.58 39.21 32.93
CA VAL A 702 30.66 40.44 33.73
C VAL A 702 31.82 40.38 34.73
N ALA A 703 32.06 39.23 35.36
CA ALA A 703 33.19 39.04 36.27
C ALA A 703 34.55 39.22 35.56
N ALA A 704 34.67 38.77 34.30
CA ALA A 704 35.85 38.98 33.47
C ALA A 704 36.16 40.47 33.23
N SER A 705 35.12 41.31 33.22
CA SER A 705 35.22 42.77 33.12
C SER A 705 35.61 43.48 34.43
N LYS A 706 35.94 42.71 35.49
CA LYS A 706 36.34 43.18 36.84
C LYS A 706 35.24 43.91 37.63
N ILE A 707 33.99 43.70 37.25
CA ILE A 707 32.82 44.08 38.05
C ILE A 707 32.46 42.87 38.92
N ASP A 708 32.14 43.08 40.20
CA ASP A 708 31.58 42.00 41.04
C ASP A 708 30.09 41.82 40.69
N PRO A 709 29.68 40.72 40.03
CA PRO A 709 28.30 40.56 39.56
C PRO A 709 27.29 40.52 40.71
N TYR A 710 27.68 40.00 41.87
CA TYR A 710 26.81 39.89 43.04
C TYR A 710 26.64 41.22 43.78
N SER A 711 27.51 42.22 43.49
CA SER A 711 27.33 43.58 44.00
C SER A 711 26.31 44.40 43.19
N VAL A 712 25.97 43.95 41.98
CA VAL A 712 25.04 44.64 41.08
C VAL A 712 23.72 43.90 40.88
N LEU A 713 23.62 42.60 41.16
CA LEU A 713 22.36 41.86 41.07
C LEU A 713 21.43 42.13 42.28
N PRO A 714 20.14 42.47 42.06
CA PRO A 714 19.09 42.40 43.08
C PRO A 714 18.89 40.98 43.66
N GLU A 715 18.08 40.89 44.72
CA GLU A 715 17.64 39.60 45.27
C GLU A 715 16.71 38.84 44.30
N ASP A 716 16.77 37.50 44.29
CA ASP A 716 15.95 36.65 43.40
C ASP A 716 14.44 36.95 43.48
N GLU A 717 13.94 37.32 44.66
CA GLU A 717 12.53 37.68 44.87
C GLU A 717 12.11 38.91 44.04
N TRP A 718 13.02 39.87 43.82
CA TRP A 718 12.75 41.06 43.00
C TRP A 718 12.52 40.69 41.53
N PHE A 719 13.36 39.83 40.97
CA PHE A 719 13.20 39.34 39.59
C PHE A 719 11.88 38.57 39.43
N ALA A 720 11.56 37.71 40.39
CA ALA A 720 10.30 36.96 40.39
C ALA A 720 9.06 37.87 40.47
N ASP A 721 9.10 38.93 41.28
CA ASP A 721 8.01 39.91 41.40
C ASP A 721 7.83 40.73 40.12
N VAL A 722 8.91 41.26 39.52
CA VAL A 722 8.85 42.00 38.24
C VAL A 722 8.32 41.10 37.12
N ALA A 723 8.84 39.88 36.99
CA ALA A 723 8.34 38.89 36.05
C ALA A 723 6.85 38.55 36.30
N GLN A 724 6.43 38.43 37.56
CA GLN A 724 5.04 38.15 37.91
C GLN A 724 4.10 39.32 37.62
N ILE A 725 4.57 40.56 37.74
CA ILE A 725 3.85 41.77 37.29
C ILE A 725 3.71 41.75 35.76
N ALA A 726 4.79 41.47 35.03
CA ALA A 726 4.76 41.37 33.57
C ALA A 726 3.76 40.32 33.07
N ILE A 727 3.73 39.11 33.66
CA ILE A 727 2.72 38.08 33.34
C ILE A 727 1.29 38.60 33.59
N LYS A 728 1.03 39.32 34.69
CA LYS A 728 -0.30 39.89 34.99
C LYS A 728 -0.70 40.97 33.99
N MET A 729 0.24 41.82 33.57
CA MET A 729 0.01 42.86 32.55
C MET A 729 -0.28 42.24 31.19
N LEU A 730 0.59 41.33 30.71
CA LEU A 730 0.45 40.66 29.41
C LEU A 730 -0.80 39.77 29.32
N THR A 731 -1.32 39.27 30.45
CA THR A 731 -2.59 38.52 30.50
C THR A 731 -3.83 39.37 30.76
N GLY A 732 -3.71 40.70 30.86
CA GLY A 732 -4.83 41.61 31.12
C GLY A 732 -5.44 41.49 32.53
N LYS A 733 -4.70 40.91 33.48
CA LYS A 733 -5.11 40.67 34.88
C LYS A 733 -4.48 41.68 35.87
N ALA A 734 -3.96 42.79 35.34
CA ALA A 734 -3.40 43.86 36.15
C ALA A 734 -4.52 44.65 36.85
N ASN A 735 -4.74 44.37 38.14
CA ASN A 735 -5.58 45.20 39.00
C ASN A 735 -4.82 46.47 39.37
N PHE A 736 -4.93 47.52 38.55
CA PHE A 736 -4.59 48.88 38.97
C PHE A 736 -5.61 49.32 40.01
N GLY A 737 -5.28 49.11 41.29
CA GLY A 737 -6.06 49.68 42.39
C GLY A 737 -6.00 51.21 42.34
N ASN A 738 -7.14 51.88 42.49
CA ASN A 738 -7.19 53.33 42.62
C ASN A 738 -6.24 53.80 43.73
N VAL A 739 -5.18 54.49 43.36
CA VAL A 739 -4.46 55.40 44.26
C VAL A 739 -4.89 56.80 43.85
N GLU A 740 -5.73 57.42 44.68
CA GLU A 740 -6.25 58.75 44.45
C GLU A 740 -5.18 59.84 44.65
N HIS A 741 -5.37 60.94 43.93
CA HIS A 741 -4.68 62.23 43.96
C HIS A 741 -3.86 62.64 45.20
N ASP A 742 -2.71 63.26 44.91
CA ASP A 742 -2.44 64.69 45.19
C ASP A 742 -1.68 65.26 43.96
N ALA A 743 -2.30 66.03 43.06
CA ALA A 743 -2.40 67.50 43.05
C ALA A 743 -1.01 68.20 43.01
N SER A 744 -0.62 69.02 42.02
CA SER A 744 -1.30 70.21 41.45
C SER A 744 -0.65 70.70 40.11
N PRO A 745 -1.17 71.72 39.38
CA PRO A 745 -1.11 71.73 37.90
C PRO A 745 -0.42 72.94 37.21
N THR A 746 -0.13 72.82 35.89
CA THR A 746 -0.33 73.95 34.94
C THR A 746 -0.59 73.50 33.49
N ALA A 747 -1.40 74.30 32.77
CA ALA A 747 -1.79 74.32 31.35
C ALA A 747 -0.88 73.59 30.31
N SER A 748 -1.43 72.98 29.25
CA SER A 748 -2.22 73.71 28.24
C SER A 748 -3.22 72.90 27.38
N VAL A 749 -4.13 73.66 26.75
CA VAL A 749 -5.27 73.28 25.89
C VAL A 749 -5.03 73.94 24.50
N SER A 750 -5.36 73.38 23.33
CA SER A 750 -6.45 72.47 22.94
C SER A 750 -5.93 71.32 22.00
N ALA A 751 -6.65 70.60 21.12
CA ALA A 751 -7.89 70.86 20.39
C ALA A 751 -8.77 69.60 20.17
N ARG A 752 -10.09 69.82 20.18
CA ARG A 752 -11.13 68.83 19.89
C ARG A 752 -11.27 68.58 18.39
N SER A 753 -11.65 67.35 18.02
CA SER A 753 -12.87 67.15 17.20
C SER A 753 -13.40 65.73 17.40
N ALA A 754 -14.70 65.64 17.68
CA ALA A 754 -15.43 64.40 17.81
C ALA A 754 -16.54 64.36 16.75
N SER A 755 -16.85 63.17 16.24
CA SER A 755 -18.24 62.85 15.89
C SER A 755 -18.47 61.34 15.95
N SER A 756 -19.16 60.91 17.00
CA SER A 756 -19.90 59.66 17.03
C SER A 756 -21.37 59.99 16.79
N VAL A 757 -22.08 59.17 16.00
CA VAL A 757 -23.54 59.24 15.90
C VAL A 757 -24.12 57.88 16.31
N HIS A 758 -25.17 57.95 17.12
CA HIS A 758 -25.78 56.81 17.78
C HIS A 758 -26.64 55.94 16.86
N SER A 759 -26.66 54.65 17.22
CA SER A 759 -27.81 53.75 17.27
C SER A 759 -29.20 54.31 16.90
N HIS A 760 -29.90 53.57 16.03
CA HIS A 760 -31.30 53.22 16.27
C HIS A 760 -31.50 51.73 15.96
N GLY A 761 -32.10 51.00 16.90
CA GLY A 761 -32.64 49.65 16.65
C GLY A 761 -34.15 49.68 16.51
N SER A 762 -34.72 48.72 15.77
CA SER A 762 -36.12 48.28 15.87
C SER A 762 -36.32 46.98 15.08
N ASN A 763 -36.91 45.98 15.76
CA ASN A 763 -37.41 44.68 15.27
C ASN A 763 -36.40 43.70 14.63
#